data_AF-B3V594-F1
#
_entry.id   AF-B3V594-F1
#
_cell.length_a   1.000
_cell.length_b   1.000
_cell.length_c   1.000
_cell.angle_alpha   90.00
_cell.angle_beta   90.00
_cell.angle_gamma   90.00
#
_symmetry.space_group_name_H-M   'P 1'
#
loop_
_entity.id
_entity.type
_entity.pdbx_description
1 polymer ?
#
loop_
_entity_poly.entity_id
_entity_poly.type
_entity_poly.pdbx_seq_one_letter_code
_entity_poly.pdbx_strand_id
1 'polypeptide(L)'
;MRFKNGPKSILAGGIIGLAFLILFGLFSSDVELEYSKPAEVEPAAEVELAAEVEHAAKVKLAAEVEHAAKVKLAAEVERQLFPAVESEPAEPEPAAWYLCTRCAVVFIQSKLNCNPEIDKDGDNVPDNLDVEGPIDWSHCDLSRMGLTNRDFTGSDLSYADFNHSTLVGSIFTDTIVRYTNFHHSILSEVDLSGKDLTGTHLTKAYLTNANLTGVDLFGKNLFGTILVGVDLSGKDLTGTILVGADLTNANLAGVDLSYKDLTGTILVGVDLSGKDLTGTILAGADLTNASLAGVDLSGKNLTGTILVGHDLSYKDLTGTILAGADLTNASLAGIDLSYKDLTGTILAGVDLSYKDLTGTILVGHDLSYKDLTGTILAGADLTNANLAGVNLSYKDLTGTILAGADLTNASLAGVDLSGKNLTGTILIGVDLSGKDLTGTILAGADLTNASLAGIDLSYKDLTGTILVGHDLSGKDLTGTILAGADLTNASLAGIDLSYKDLTGTMLVGHDLSDKDLTGTILAGADLTNASLAGIDLSYKDLTGTMLVGHDLSDKDLTGTILAGADLTNASLAGIDLSYKDLTGTILAGADLTNASLAGVDLSGKNLTGTILVGVDLSGKDLTGTILAGADLTNASLAGIDLSYKDLTGTMLVGHDLSGKDLTGTILAGADLTNASLAGVDLSYKDLTGTILVGVDLSGKDLTGTILAGADLTNASLAGIDLSYKDLTGTILAGADLTNASLAGVDLSGKNLTGTILVGVDLSGKDLTGTILAGADLTNTNLSNVILKHANLSNVTLENAKLLNVELDSANLTNANLRNTLLVDANLSNAILTGSDLSNAVLTGTILTGANLDNAVLTNAILNCFDHPICIK
;
A
#
# COMPACT_ATOMS: atom_id res chain seq x y z
N MET A 1 -23.22 56.21 11.30
CA MET A 1 -22.91 56.91 12.57
C MET A 1 -21.55 56.44 13.07
N ARG A 2 -20.94 57.11 14.08
CA ARG A 2 -19.59 56.80 14.61
C ARG A 2 -19.60 55.74 15.72
N PHE A 3 -18.41 55.20 16.01
CA PHE A 3 -18.00 54.34 17.16
C PHE A 3 -18.38 52.86 17.08
N LYS A 4 -17.58 51.89 17.59
CA LYS A 4 -16.10 51.76 17.75
C LYS A 4 -15.77 50.30 18.14
N ASN A 5 -14.56 49.84 17.80
CA ASN A 5 -13.80 48.73 18.40
C ASN A 5 -14.34 47.27 18.32
N GLY A 6 -13.60 46.46 17.56
CA GLY A 6 -13.48 45.00 17.66
C GLY A 6 -12.31 44.58 16.76
N PRO A 7 -11.29 43.81 17.23
CA PRO A 7 -10.07 43.61 16.46
C PRO A 7 -10.21 42.56 15.34
N LYS A 8 -9.43 42.80 14.28
CA LYS A 8 -9.40 42.12 12.99
C LYS A 8 -9.23 40.59 13.07
N SER A 9 -10.03 39.86 12.29
CA SER A 9 -9.78 38.50 11.84
C SER A 9 -9.76 38.46 10.29
N ILE A 10 -8.64 38.03 9.70
CA ILE A 10 -8.50 37.54 8.30
C ILE A 10 -7.35 36.52 8.37
N LEU A 11 -7.57 35.20 8.31
CA LEU A 11 -8.05 34.33 7.22
C LEU A 11 -6.95 33.97 6.19
N ALA A 12 -6.28 32.85 6.44
CA ALA A 12 -5.55 31.99 5.50
C ALA A 12 -5.20 30.69 6.26
N GLY A 13 -5.31 29.48 5.72
CA GLY A 13 -5.98 29.03 4.49
C GLY A 13 -6.15 27.51 4.60
N GLY A 14 -7.24 26.94 4.09
CA GLY A 14 -7.55 25.51 4.28
C GLY A 14 -8.24 24.89 3.07
N ILE A 15 -7.44 24.20 2.25
CA ILE A 15 -7.85 23.17 1.27
C ILE A 15 -6.66 22.19 1.19
N ILE A 16 -6.95 20.92 0.84
CA ILE A 16 -6.04 19.79 0.54
C ILE A 16 -5.67 18.92 1.76
N GLY A 17 -6.05 17.63 1.72
CA GLY A 17 -5.44 16.58 2.53
C GLY A 17 -6.35 15.46 3.03
N LEU A 18 -6.89 14.61 2.13
CA LEU A 18 -7.50 13.33 2.52
C LEU A 18 -7.08 12.22 1.55
N ALA A 19 -6.16 11.35 1.99
CA ALA A 19 -5.89 10.01 1.45
C ALA A 19 -4.81 9.28 2.29
N PHE A 20 -4.83 7.94 2.23
CA PHE A 20 -3.86 6.97 2.77
C PHE A 20 -3.79 6.73 4.29
N LEU A 21 -4.70 5.85 4.72
CA LEU A 21 -4.48 4.86 5.78
C LEU A 21 -3.84 3.58 5.18
N ILE A 22 -3.47 2.62 6.03
CA ILE A 22 -2.80 1.32 5.73
C ILE A 22 -1.28 1.41 5.49
N LEU A 23 -0.50 1.42 6.57
CA LEU A 23 0.48 0.35 6.89
C LEU A 23 1.10 0.56 8.30
N PHE A 24 1.65 -0.52 8.88
CA PHE A 24 2.42 -0.58 10.14
C PHE A 24 1.70 -0.35 11.48
N GLY A 25 0.89 -1.34 11.88
CA GLY A 25 0.93 -1.83 13.27
C GLY A 25 2.01 -2.92 13.38
N LEU A 26 2.91 -2.84 14.37
CA LEU A 26 3.95 -3.84 14.59
C LEU A 26 3.43 -4.98 15.46
N PHE A 27 3.63 -6.22 14.98
CA PHE A 27 3.40 -7.44 15.76
C PHE A 27 4.54 -7.70 16.73
N SER A 28 4.21 -8.11 17.96
CA SER A 28 5.12 -8.82 18.86
C SER A 28 4.75 -10.32 18.90
N SER A 29 5.75 -11.15 18.57
CA SER A 29 6.03 -12.50 19.12
C SER A 29 4.87 -13.36 19.67
N ASP A 30 4.54 -14.47 18.99
CA ASP A 30 4.91 -15.84 19.40
C ASP A 30 4.08 -16.93 18.70
N VAL A 31 4.68 -17.71 17.80
CA VAL A 31 4.17 -19.04 17.37
C VAL A 31 5.35 -19.96 17.04
N GLU A 32 5.34 -21.17 17.60
CA GLU A 32 6.29 -22.26 17.32
C GLU A 32 6.11 -22.84 15.90
N LEU A 33 7.18 -23.32 15.27
CA LEU A 33 7.07 -24.08 14.01
C LEU A 33 7.74 -25.46 14.12
N GLU A 34 6.93 -26.49 13.92
CA GLU A 34 7.35 -27.90 13.94
C GLU A 34 8.17 -28.30 12.71
N TYR A 35 9.05 -29.29 12.91
CA TYR A 35 9.78 -29.96 11.83
C TYR A 35 8.88 -30.92 11.04
N SER A 36 8.94 -30.84 9.71
CA SER A 36 8.59 -31.98 8.83
C SER A 36 9.66 -32.19 7.74
N LYS A 37 9.75 -33.43 7.23
CA LYS A 37 10.90 -33.93 6.44
C LYS A 37 10.60 -34.05 4.92
N PRO A 38 11.63 -34.16 4.06
CA PRO A 38 11.54 -33.89 2.62
C PRO A 38 11.19 -35.11 1.75
N ALA A 39 10.95 -34.86 0.45
CA ALA A 39 10.85 -35.84 -0.64
C ALA A 39 11.56 -35.34 -1.92
N GLU A 40 11.80 -36.23 -2.89
CA GLU A 40 12.91 -36.18 -3.87
C GLU A 40 12.48 -35.93 -5.36
N VAL A 41 13.43 -35.44 -6.20
CA VAL A 41 13.89 -35.95 -7.55
C VAL A 41 12.85 -36.15 -8.70
N GLU A 42 13.00 -35.70 -9.97
CA GLU A 42 14.13 -35.12 -10.75
C GLU A 42 13.64 -34.20 -11.95
N PRO A 43 14.26 -34.01 -13.17
CA PRO A 43 14.16 -32.70 -13.91
C PRO A 43 13.63 -32.73 -15.38
N ALA A 44 13.43 -31.54 -16.00
CA ALA A 44 13.57 -31.35 -17.46
C ALA A 44 13.68 -29.86 -17.93
N ALA A 45 14.69 -29.62 -18.77
CA ALA A 45 14.75 -28.74 -19.96
C ALA A 45 14.40 -27.22 -19.92
N GLU A 46 15.46 -26.45 -20.19
CA GLU A 46 15.53 -25.08 -20.71
C GLU A 46 14.68 -24.82 -21.98
N VAL A 47 14.15 -23.58 -22.14
CA VAL A 47 14.46 -22.64 -23.25
C VAL A 47 14.18 -21.20 -22.76
N GLU A 48 15.05 -20.28 -23.19
CA GLU A 48 15.13 -18.84 -22.90
C GLU A 48 13.83 -18.01 -23.01
N LEU A 49 13.67 -17.05 -22.10
CA LEU A 49 13.50 -15.65 -22.52
C LEU A 49 14.26 -14.71 -21.57
N ALA A 50 15.17 -13.91 -22.14
CA ALA A 50 16.02 -12.99 -21.39
C ALA A 50 15.36 -11.60 -21.25
N ALA A 51 14.73 -11.32 -20.11
CA ALA A 51 14.23 -9.97 -19.80
C ALA A 51 13.97 -9.69 -18.29
N GLU A 52 14.85 -10.07 -17.33
CA GLU A 52 14.67 -9.59 -15.94
C GLU A 52 15.90 -9.63 -14.99
N VAL A 53 17.12 -9.37 -15.49
CA VAL A 53 18.33 -9.26 -14.63
C VAL A 53 18.91 -7.84 -14.56
N GLU A 54 18.37 -6.86 -15.31
CA GLU A 54 18.80 -5.46 -15.23
C GLU A 54 18.09 -4.63 -14.13
N HIS A 55 17.36 -5.28 -13.20
CA HIS A 55 16.67 -4.59 -12.10
C HIS A 55 17.24 -4.89 -10.71
N ALA A 56 17.73 -6.11 -10.46
CA ALA A 56 18.36 -6.46 -9.17
C ALA A 56 19.70 -5.74 -8.89
N ALA A 57 20.38 -5.23 -9.93
CA ALA A 57 21.65 -4.51 -9.82
C ALA A 57 21.52 -2.97 -9.68
N LYS A 58 20.34 -2.39 -9.91
CA LYS A 58 20.11 -0.93 -9.82
C LYS A 58 19.53 -0.47 -8.47
N VAL A 59 18.93 -1.38 -7.69
CA VAL A 59 18.40 -1.06 -6.35
C VAL A 59 19.50 -0.96 -5.28
N LYS A 60 20.63 -1.66 -5.45
CA LYS A 60 21.76 -1.63 -4.49
C LYS A 60 22.71 -0.44 -4.68
N LEU A 61 22.51 0.40 -5.70
CA LEU A 61 23.33 1.60 -5.97
C LEU A 61 22.54 2.92 -5.90
N ALA A 62 21.28 2.88 -5.45
CA ALA A 62 20.47 4.07 -5.16
C ALA A 62 20.51 4.46 -3.67
N ALA A 63 20.68 3.49 -2.77
CA ALA A 63 20.70 3.71 -1.31
C ALA A 63 21.95 4.47 -0.80
N GLU A 64 23.06 4.46 -1.53
CA GLU A 64 24.32 5.10 -1.11
C GLU A 64 24.52 6.52 -1.69
N VAL A 65 23.63 7.00 -2.56
CA VAL A 65 23.72 8.35 -3.17
C VAL A 65 22.74 9.35 -2.52
N GLU A 66 21.60 8.89 -2.00
CA GLU A 66 20.63 9.79 -1.36
C GLU A 66 21.05 10.25 0.05
N HIS A 67 21.87 9.47 0.76
CA HIS A 67 22.41 9.86 2.07
C HIS A 67 23.44 11.00 1.95
N ALA A 68 24.18 11.07 0.84
CA ALA A 68 25.15 12.14 0.56
C ALA A 68 24.51 13.47 0.12
N ALA A 69 23.23 13.48 -0.27
CA ALA A 69 22.50 14.67 -0.69
C ALA A 69 21.75 15.36 0.49
N LYS A 70 21.20 14.58 1.43
CA LYS A 70 20.44 15.14 2.58
C LYS A 70 21.30 15.87 3.61
N VAL A 71 22.62 15.65 3.63
CA VAL A 71 23.58 16.38 4.49
C VAL A 71 23.87 17.80 3.96
N LYS A 72 23.50 18.12 2.70
CA LYS A 72 23.79 19.44 2.07
C LYS A 72 22.62 20.41 1.96
N LEU A 73 21.42 20.04 2.43
CA LEU A 73 20.23 20.92 2.44
C LEU A 73 19.72 21.27 3.85
N ALA A 74 20.46 20.90 4.90
CA ALA A 74 20.22 21.37 6.27
C ALA A 74 21.05 22.62 6.64
N ALA A 75 21.85 23.16 5.70
CA ALA A 75 22.87 24.18 5.96
C ALA A 75 22.56 25.59 5.43
N GLU A 76 21.41 25.85 4.79
CA GLU A 76 21.13 27.16 4.14
C GLU A 76 19.66 27.63 4.20
N VAL A 77 18.82 27.11 5.12
CA VAL A 77 17.42 27.59 5.28
C VAL A 77 17.05 28.03 6.70
N GLU A 78 17.87 27.75 7.72
CA GLU A 78 17.69 28.30 9.08
C GLU A 78 18.19 29.77 9.18
N ARG A 79 17.86 30.59 8.17
CA ARG A 79 18.29 31.99 8.04
C ARG A 79 17.22 32.91 7.47
N GLN A 80 15.95 32.67 7.78
CA GLN A 80 14.89 33.69 7.69
C GLN A 80 13.63 33.29 8.47
N LEU A 81 12.97 34.28 9.08
CA LEU A 81 11.76 34.19 9.92
C LEU A 81 12.06 33.57 11.31
N PHE A 82 12.11 34.31 12.43
CA PHE A 82 11.32 35.49 12.83
C PHE A 82 12.16 36.71 13.31
N PRO A 83 11.60 37.93 13.27
CA PRO A 83 12.32 39.17 13.63
C PRO A 83 12.18 39.56 15.11
N ALA A 84 13.11 40.43 15.56
CA ALA A 84 13.15 41.02 16.89
C ALA A 84 12.04 42.06 17.15
N VAL A 85 11.92 42.52 18.42
CA VAL A 85 12.04 43.95 18.82
C VAL A 85 11.82 44.14 20.34
N GLU A 86 12.91 44.56 21.01
CA GLU A 86 13.05 45.59 22.07
C GLU A 86 12.31 45.42 23.43
N SER A 87 12.91 45.74 24.59
CA SER A 87 14.05 46.63 24.88
C SER A 87 14.95 46.21 26.07
N GLU A 88 16.23 46.64 26.00
CA GLU A 88 17.33 46.76 26.98
C GLU A 88 17.03 46.98 28.51
N PRO A 89 18.04 46.90 29.41
CA PRO A 89 19.29 46.09 29.37
C PRO A 89 19.72 45.44 30.71
N ALA A 90 20.47 44.33 30.64
CA ALA A 90 21.45 43.92 31.67
C ALA A 90 22.53 43.00 31.08
N GLU A 91 23.80 43.38 31.20
CA GLU A 91 25.00 42.59 30.84
C GLU A 91 25.75 42.13 32.12
N PRO A 92 26.71 41.20 32.05
CA PRO A 92 26.80 40.02 31.18
C PRO A 92 27.15 38.72 31.96
N GLU A 93 26.76 37.54 31.46
CA GLU A 93 27.37 36.26 31.88
C GLU A 93 28.38 35.75 30.82
N PRO A 94 29.55 35.21 31.24
CA PRO A 94 30.68 35.02 30.33
C PRO A 94 30.68 33.69 29.58
N ALA A 95 31.27 33.73 28.39
CA ALA A 95 31.41 32.59 27.47
C ALA A 95 32.43 31.53 27.94
N ALA A 96 32.36 30.39 27.24
CA ALA A 96 33.27 29.27 27.38
C ALA A 96 34.71 29.55 26.91
N TRP A 97 35.58 28.59 27.26
CA TRP A 97 36.92 28.33 26.74
C TRP A 97 38.09 29.24 27.14
N TYR A 98 39.23 28.56 27.23
CA TYR A 98 40.58 29.11 27.25
C TYR A 98 40.77 30.13 26.11
N LEU A 99 40.80 31.41 26.47
CA LEU A 99 41.61 32.39 25.74
C LEU A 99 42.79 32.83 26.60
N CYS A 100 43.77 31.93 26.75
CA CYS A 100 45.10 32.30 27.19
C CYS A 100 45.81 33.10 26.07
N THR A 101 45.40 34.35 25.87
CA THR A 101 46.03 35.28 24.92
C THR A 101 46.49 36.57 25.61
N ARG A 102 47.09 36.42 26.80
CA ARG A 102 48.18 37.31 27.25
C ARG A 102 49.40 36.61 27.84
N CYS A 103 49.58 35.32 27.53
CA CYS A 103 50.93 34.88 27.16
C CYS A 103 51.11 35.16 25.67
N ALA A 104 51.58 36.37 25.35
CA ALA A 104 52.22 36.63 24.08
C ALA A 104 53.61 35.98 24.06
N VAL A 105 53.63 34.64 24.18
CA VAL A 105 54.82 33.83 23.85
C VAL A 105 54.87 33.76 22.33
N VAL A 106 55.53 34.77 21.79
CA VAL A 106 56.17 34.77 20.48
C VAL A 106 56.82 33.40 20.23
N PHE A 107 56.35 32.66 19.22
CA PHE A 107 57.03 31.54 18.54
C PHE A 107 57.44 30.36 19.47
N ILE A 108 57.00 29.11 19.30
CA ILE A 108 56.77 28.32 18.07
C ILE A 108 55.69 27.26 18.41
N GLN A 109 54.72 27.01 17.53
CA GLN A 109 54.00 25.72 17.55
C GLN A 109 54.98 24.66 17.03
N SER A 110 55.68 23.98 17.94
CA SER A 110 56.13 22.63 17.65
C SER A 110 54.87 21.77 17.56
N LYS A 111 54.72 21.03 16.47
CA LYS A 111 53.69 19.99 16.33
C LYS A 111 53.71 19.11 17.59
N LEU A 112 52.67 19.20 18.42
CA LEU A 112 52.35 18.19 19.43
C LEU A 112 51.65 17.07 18.66
N ASN A 113 52.47 16.19 18.11
CA ASN A 113 52.07 15.02 17.37
C ASN A 113 52.28 13.78 18.26
N CYS A 114 51.68 12.66 17.85
CA CYS A 114 52.05 11.34 18.36
C CYS A 114 53.58 11.13 18.31
N ASN A 115 54.10 10.35 19.25
CA ASN A 115 55.54 10.14 19.41
C ASN A 115 56.18 9.56 18.12
N PRO A 116 57.18 10.23 17.52
CA PRO A 116 57.81 9.79 16.27
C PRO A 116 58.49 8.41 16.28
N GLU A 117 58.65 7.78 17.45
CA GLU A 117 59.15 6.40 17.56
C GLU A 117 58.07 5.35 17.24
N ILE A 118 56.79 5.71 17.41
CA ILE A 118 55.62 4.84 17.15
C ILE A 118 54.77 5.30 15.95
N ASP A 119 54.77 6.58 15.60
CA ASP A 119 54.16 7.19 14.40
C ASP A 119 55.29 7.70 13.49
N LYS A 120 55.55 7.04 12.35
CA LYS A 120 56.71 7.36 11.49
C LYS A 120 56.35 8.22 10.29
N ASP A 121 55.09 8.22 9.83
CA ASP A 121 54.65 9.06 8.72
C ASP A 121 54.10 10.43 9.16
N GLY A 122 53.75 10.55 10.45
CA GLY A 122 53.40 11.79 11.14
C GLY A 122 51.91 12.14 11.06
N ASP A 123 51.03 11.16 10.84
CA ASP A 123 49.58 11.34 10.76
C ASP A 123 48.86 11.33 12.13
N ASN A 124 49.59 11.05 13.20
CA ASN A 124 49.18 10.85 14.60
C ASN A 124 48.59 9.47 14.95
N VAL A 125 48.51 8.53 14.01
CA VAL A 125 48.09 7.15 14.24
C VAL A 125 49.36 6.29 14.45
N PRO A 126 49.48 5.52 15.55
CA PRO A 126 50.65 4.68 15.76
C PRO A 126 50.80 3.54 14.73
N ASP A 127 51.84 3.63 13.88
CA ASP A 127 52.31 2.56 12.98
C ASP A 127 52.67 1.27 13.74
N ASN A 128 53.26 1.42 14.93
CA ASN A 128 53.89 0.33 15.66
C ASN A 128 53.25 0.09 17.02
N LEU A 129 52.28 -0.82 17.05
CA LEU A 129 51.66 -1.29 18.28
C LEU A 129 52.49 -2.35 19.02
N ASP A 130 53.65 -2.82 18.56
CA ASP A 130 54.43 -3.88 19.25
C ASP A 130 55.54 -3.33 20.19
N VAL A 131 55.45 -2.06 20.61
CA VAL A 131 56.39 -1.46 21.57
C VAL A 131 56.12 -1.89 23.03
N GLU A 132 57.20 -2.21 23.75
CA GLU A 132 57.20 -2.55 25.18
C GLU A 132 57.86 -1.44 26.02
N GLY A 133 57.35 -1.23 27.25
CA GLY A 133 57.92 -0.29 28.22
C GLY A 133 57.17 1.05 28.33
N PRO A 134 57.72 2.02 29.09
CA PRO A 134 57.12 3.33 29.27
C PRO A 134 57.28 4.17 27.99
N ILE A 135 56.21 4.23 27.20
CA ILE A 135 56.15 4.95 25.93
C ILE A 135 55.30 6.21 26.09
N ASP A 136 55.73 7.31 25.47
CA ASP A 136 54.88 8.48 25.26
C ASP A 136 53.92 8.19 24.10
N TRP A 137 52.61 8.15 24.39
CA TRP A 137 51.51 8.07 23.44
C TRP A 137 50.65 9.34 23.47
N SER A 138 51.16 10.43 24.05
CA SER A 138 50.39 11.65 24.14
C SER A 138 50.03 12.17 22.74
N HIS A 139 48.83 12.73 22.61
CA HIS A 139 48.27 13.22 21.34
C HIS A 139 48.11 12.18 20.21
N CYS A 140 48.29 10.88 20.46
CA CYS A 140 48.04 9.83 19.45
C CYS A 140 46.54 9.55 19.25
N ASP A 141 46.13 9.28 18.01
CA ASP A 141 44.82 8.74 17.65
C ASP A 141 44.87 7.21 17.71
N LEU A 142 44.24 6.66 18.74
CA LEU A 142 44.03 5.23 19.01
C LEU A 142 42.54 4.88 18.87
N SER A 143 41.76 5.72 18.19
CA SER A 143 40.32 5.53 18.01
C SER A 143 40.02 4.24 17.24
N ARG A 144 38.95 3.55 17.64
CA ARG A 144 38.46 2.29 17.05
C ARG A 144 39.46 1.12 17.10
N MET A 145 40.63 1.27 17.73
CA MET A 145 41.64 0.21 17.82
C MET A 145 41.26 -0.90 18.80
N GLY A 146 41.67 -2.13 18.48
CA GLY A 146 41.60 -3.28 19.38
C GLY A 146 42.89 -3.42 20.18
N LEU A 147 42.85 -3.05 21.46
CA LEU A 147 43.99 -2.93 22.38
C LEU A 147 43.81 -3.82 23.62
N THR A 148 42.99 -4.87 23.53
CA THR A 148 42.72 -5.85 24.58
C THR A 148 44.02 -6.43 25.18
N ASN A 149 44.08 -6.50 26.52
CA ASN A 149 45.25 -6.94 27.29
C ASN A 149 46.54 -6.15 27.02
N ARG A 150 46.45 -4.93 26.46
CA ARG A 150 47.65 -4.12 26.19
C ARG A 150 48.28 -3.64 27.49
N ASP A 151 49.59 -3.87 27.62
CA ASP A 151 50.40 -3.23 28.64
C ASP A 151 50.75 -1.78 28.27
N PHE A 152 50.27 -0.83 29.07
CA PHE A 152 50.60 0.60 29.04
C PHE A 152 51.44 1.01 30.26
N THR A 153 52.14 0.07 30.91
CA THR A 153 52.87 0.34 32.16
C THR A 153 53.87 1.48 32.01
N GLY A 154 53.73 2.50 32.86
CA GLY A 154 54.56 3.71 32.88
C GLY A 154 54.42 4.62 31.66
N SER A 155 53.42 4.38 30.78
CA SER A 155 53.18 5.18 29.58
C SER A 155 52.45 6.50 29.87
N ASP A 156 52.62 7.50 29.01
CA ASP A 156 51.81 8.73 29.03
C ASP A 156 50.76 8.69 27.90
N LEU A 157 49.47 8.67 28.28
CA LEU A 157 48.32 8.70 27.37
C LEU A 157 47.65 10.08 27.37
N SER A 158 48.34 11.14 27.79
CA SER A 158 47.75 12.47 27.93
C SER A 158 47.26 13.01 26.58
N TYR A 159 46.01 13.48 26.53
CA TYR A 159 45.33 13.92 25.30
C TYR A 159 45.24 12.86 24.17
N ALA A 160 45.52 11.58 24.44
CA ALA A 160 45.32 10.52 23.47
C ALA A 160 43.82 10.28 23.20
N ASP A 161 43.47 9.93 21.96
CA ASP A 161 42.10 9.62 21.59
C ASP A 161 41.85 8.11 21.51
N PHE A 162 40.97 7.60 22.36
CA PHE A 162 40.54 6.19 22.42
C PHE A 162 39.06 6.03 22.00
N ASN A 163 38.48 7.00 21.30
CA ASN A 163 37.09 6.99 20.82
C ASN A 163 36.70 5.65 20.17
N HIS A 164 35.69 4.96 20.68
CA HIS A 164 35.26 3.62 20.22
C HIS A 164 36.33 2.49 20.26
N SER A 165 37.46 2.64 20.96
CA SER A 165 38.48 1.59 21.08
C SER A 165 38.10 0.49 22.09
N THR A 166 38.78 -0.66 22.03
CA THR A 166 38.61 -1.77 22.98
C THR A 166 39.86 -1.97 23.82
N LEU A 167 39.74 -1.84 25.14
CA LEU A 167 40.82 -1.84 26.14
C LEU A 167 40.61 -2.91 27.22
N VAL A 168 39.74 -3.90 26.99
CA VAL A 168 39.41 -4.95 27.97
C VAL A 168 40.68 -5.61 28.53
N GLY A 169 40.81 -5.66 29.86
CA GLY A 169 41.95 -6.26 30.55
C GLY A 169 43.31 -5.55 30.36
N SER A 170 43.34 -4.35 29.78
CA SER A 170 44.59 -3.60 29.57
C SER A 170 45.20 -3.11 30.88
N ILE A 171 46.53 -3.08 30.96
CA ILE A 171 47.28 -2.80 32.18
C ILE A 171 47.67 -1.31 32.19
N PHE A 172 47.18 -0.58 33.20
CA PHE A 172 47.44 0.85 33.39
C PHE A 172 48.37 1.11 34.61
N THR A 173 49.36 0.25 34.87
CA THR A 173 50.27 0.44 36.03
C THR A 173 51.13 1.68 35.81
N ASP A 174 51.13 2.64 36.75
CA ASP A 174 51.87 3.92 36.64
C ASP A 174 51.57 4.77 35.38
N THR A 175 50.52 4.46 34.63
CA THR A 175 50.12 5.16 33.39
C THR A 175 49.46 6.52 33.69
N ILE A 176 49.80 7.55 32.91
CA ILE A 176 49.14 8.86 32.95
C ILE A 176 47.99 8.90 31.94
N VAL A 177 46.80 9.35 32.36
CA VAL A 177 45.56 9.35 31.54
C VAL A 177 44.82 10.70 31.57
N ARG A 178 45.55 11.80 31.68
CA ARG A 178 44.94 13.15 31.78
C ARG A 178 44.44 13.62 30.42
N TYR A 179 43.24 14.19 30.35
CA TYR A 179 42.62 14.68 29.11
C TYR A 179 42.40 13.61 28.03
N THR A 180 42.52 12.32 28.37
CA THR A 180 42.32 11.19 27.45
C THR A 180 40.83 11.05 27.06
N ASN A 181 40.56 10.84 25.78
CA ASN A 181 39.20 10.67 25.26
C ASN A 181 38.79 9.19 25.25
N PHE A 182 38.04 8.74 26.26
CA PHE A 182 37.48 7.39 26.34
C PHE A 182 36.01 7.32 25.90
N HIS A 183 35.53 8.29 25.09
CA HIS A 183 34.15 8.27 24.61
C HIS A 183 33.84 6.98 23.84
N HIS A 184 32.75 6.30 24.21
CA HIS A 184 32.35 5.02 23.60
C HIS A 184 33.39 3.86 23.68
N SER A 185 34.48 3.99 24.45
CA SER A 185 35.50 2.93 24.53
C SER A 185 35.17 1.84 25.55
N ILE A 186 35.75 0.65 25.38
CA ILE A 186 35.49 -0.52 26.24
C ILE A 186 36.65 -0.73 27.21
N LEU A 187 36.48 -0.30 28.47
CA LEU A 187 37.44 -0.41 29.57
C LEU A 187 37.00 -1.47 30.62
N SER A 188 36.30 -2.51 30.18
CA SER A 188 35.83 -3.55 31.10
C SER A 188 37.00 -4.26 31.79
N GLU A 189 36.86 -4.50 33.09
CA GLU A 189 37.86 -5.13 33.96
C GLU A 189 39.22 -4.38 34.08
N VAL A 190 39.31 -3.13 33.59
CA VAL A 190 40.53 -2.32 33.67
C VAL A 190 40.77 -1.78 35.09
N ASP A 191 42.03 -1.77 35.53
CA ASP A 191 42.43 -1.13 36.78
C ASP A 191 42.81 0.35 36.60
N LEU A 192 41.84 1.23 36.88
CA LEU A 192 42.02 2.68 36.92
C LEU A 192 42.32 3.20 38.33
N SER A 193 42.64 2.34 39.30
CA SER A 193 42.80 2.77 40.69
C SER A 193 43.90 3.82 40.88
N GLY A 194 43.59 4.80 41.72
CA GLY A 194 44.43 5.96 42.01
C GLY A 194 44.73 6.89 40.83
N LYS A 195 44.14 6.68 39.65
CA LYS A 195 44.45 7.49 38.46
C LYS A 195 43.81 8.87 38.51
N ASP A 196 44.61 9.87 38.13
CA ASP A 196 44.14 11.23 37.92
C ASP A 196 43.43 11.31 36.57
N LEU A 197 42.10 11.28 36.62
CA LEU A 197 41.23 11.39 35.45
C LEU A 197 40.97 12.84 35.03
N THR A 198 41.72 13.85 35.50
CA THR A 198 41.50 15.26 35.13
C THR A 198 41.35 15.43 33.61
N GLY A 199 40.25 16.07 33.18
CA GLY A 199 39.96 16.33 31.77
C GLY A 199 39.49 15.14 30.91
N THR A 200 39.43 13.90 31.42
CA THR A 200 38.98 12.75 30.62
C THR A 200 37.51 12.83 30.20
N HIS A 201 37.21 12.27 29.04
CA HIS A 201 35.84 12.05 28.55
C HIS A 201 35.44 10.57 28.72
N LEU A 202 34.41 10.28 29.52
CA LEU A 202 33.95 8.92 29.84
C LEU A 202 32.52 8.62 29.36
N THR A 203 31.89 9.57 28.67
CA THR A 203 30.50 9.43 28.21
C THR A 203 30.35 8.22 27.29
N LYS A 204 29.35 7.37 27.57
CA LYS A 204 29.08 6.11 26.88
C LYS A 204 30.23 5.08 26.88
N ALA A 205 31.24 5.23 27.75
CA ALA A 205 32.29 4.22 27.95
C ALA A 205 31.75 2.98 28.68
N TYR A 206 32.36 1.82 28.45
CA TYR A 206 32.01 0.55 29.10
C TYR A 206 33.04 0.24 30.20
N LEU A 207 32.69 0.54 31.45
CA LEU A 207 33.52 0.35 32.65
C LEU A 207 33.06 -0.85 33.50
N THR A 208 32.34 -1.81 32.91
CA THR A 208 31.88 -3.04 33.59
C THR A 208 33.01 -3.70 34.39
N ASN A 209 32.79 -3.89 35.70
CA ASN A 209 33.76 -4.44 36.66
C ASN A 209 35.13 -3.71 36.74
N ALA A 210 35.25 -2.48 36.24
CA ALA A 210 36.50 -1.72 36.32
C ALA A 210 36.83 -1.28 37.77
N ASN A 211 38.11 -1.35 38.16
CA ASN A 211 38.54 -0.91 39.48
C ASN A 211 38.72 0.62 39.51
N LEU A 212 37.76 1.33 40.11
CA LEU A 212 37.80 2.78 40.32
C LEU A 212 38.29 3.19 41.72
N THR A 213 38.96 2.31 42.48
CA THR A 213 39.38 2.61 43.86
C THR A 213 40.28 3.85 43.92
N GLY A 214 39.95 4.83 44.76
CA GLY A 214 40.71 6.08 44.89
C GLY A 214 40.61 7.05 43.70
N VAL A 215 39.83 6.74 42.66
CA VAL A 215 39.52 7.67 41.55
C VAL A 215 38.52 8.72 42.01
N ASP A 216 38.85 9.99 41.73
CA ASP A 216 37.94 11.13 41.86
C ASP A 216 36.97 11.20 40.66
N LEU A 217 35.67 11.24 40.97
CA LEU A 217 34.59 11.38 39.99
C LEU A 217 33.85 12.72 40.10
N PHE A 218 34.28 13.64 40.97
CA PHE A 218 33.63 14.94 41.16
C PHE A 218 33.47 15.68 39.81
N GLY A 219 32.26 16.18 39.54
CA GLY A 219 31.93 16.93 38.32
C GLY A 219 32.02 16.13 37.01
N LYS A 220 32.17 14.80 37.04
CA LYS A 220 32.33 13.99 35.81
C LYS A 220 31.05 13.82 35.02
N ASN A 221 31.17 13.99 33.70
CA ASN A 221 30.12 13.60 32.77
C ASN A 221 30.21 12.10 32.47
N LEU A 222 29.27 11.34 33.03
CA LEU A 222 29.11 9.89 32.90
C LEU A 222 27.81 9.56 32.13
N PHE A 223 27.33 10.48 31.29
CA PHE A 223 26.14 10.29 30.47
C PHE A 223 26.25 9.02 29.61
N GLY A 224 25.29 8.12 29.77
CA GLY A 224 25.23 6.84 29.05
C GLY A 224 26.35 5.84 29.38
N THR A 225 27.19 6.10 30.39
CA THR A 225 28.32 5.24 30.75
C THR A 225 27.83 3.95 31.42
N ILE A 226 28.44 2.82 31.08
CA ILE A 226 28.09 1.49 31.61
C ILE A 226 29.04 1.18 32.77
N LEU A 227 28.51 1.13 33.98
CA LEU A 227 29.18 0.98 35.28
C LEU A 227 28.73 -0.29 36.01
N VAL A 228 28.30 -1.31 35.25
CA VAL A 228 27.79 -2.59 35.77
C VAL A 228 28.79 -3.25 36.71
N GLY A 229 28.34 -3.58 37.92
CA GLY A 229 29.16 -4.23 38.96
C GLY A 229 30.28 -3.37 39.57
N VAL A 230 30.38 -2.09 39.24
CA VAL A 230 31.47 -1.21 39.72
C VAL A 230 31.27 -0.84 41.19
N ASP A 231 32.36 -0.80 41.95
CA ASP A 231 32.36 -0.27 43.31
C ASP A 231 32.46 1.26 43.32
N LEU A 232 31.34 1.91 43.63
CA LEU A 232 31.25 3.36 43.80
C LEU A 232 31.14 3.76 45.27
N SER A 233 31.35 2.83 46.22
CA SER A 233 31.08 3.09 47.63
C SER A 233 31.90 4.24 48.22
N GLY A 234 31.22 5.08 48.99
CA GLY A 234 31.78 6.28 49.63
C GLY A 234 32.28 7.37 48.67
N LYS A 235 32.06 7.26 47.35
CA LYS A 235 32.51 8.27 46.39
C LYS A 235 31.67 9.54 46.46
N ASP A 236 32.36 10.68 46.42
CA ASP A 236 31.72 11.95 46.13
C ASP A 236 31.35 12.00 44.63
N LEU A 237 30.05 12.03 44.37
CA LEU A 237 29.49 12.16 43.02
C LEU A 237 28.91 13.58 42.80
N THR A 238 29.24 14.56 43.63
CA THR A 238 28.75 15.93 43.48
C THR A 238 29.08 16.48 42.09
N GLY A 239 28.08 17.03 41.41
CA GLY A 239 28.21 17.53 40.04
C GLY A 239 28.33 16.46 38.94
N THR A 240 28.24 15.15 39.22
CA THR A 240 28.23 14.14 38.16
C THR A 240 26.92 14.13 37.36
N ILE A 241 27.06 13.95 36.05
CA ILE A 241 25.93 13.67 35.15
C ILE A 241 25.84 12.16 35.01
N LEU A 242 24.76 11.56 35.52
CA LEU A 242 24.49 10.11 35.43
C LEU A 242 23.34 9.76 34.47
N VAL A 243 22.68 10.73 33.86
CA VAL A 243 21.55 10.51 32.94
C VAL A 243 21.86 9.43 31.89
N GLY A 244 21.00 8.42 31.80
CA GLY A 244 21.14 7.27 30.89
C GLY A 244 22.26 6.27 31.25
N ALA A 245 22.97 6.42 32.37
CA ALA A 245 24.01 5.48 32.78
C ALA A 245 23.44 4.13 33.26
N ASP A 246 24.21 3.06 33.04
CA ASP A 246 23.88 1.72 33.54
C ASP A 246 24.70 1.43 34.82
N LEU A 247 24.01 1.35 35.95
CA LEU A 247 24.53 1.08 37.28
C LEU A 247 24.11 -0.32 37.78
N THR A 248 23.72 -1.24 36.90
CA THR A 248 23.24 -2.58 37.27
C THR A 248 24.22 -3.28 38.23
N ASN A 249 23.72 -3.71 39.39
CA ASN A 249 24.49 -4.30 40.50
C ASN A 249 25.70 -3.48 41.01
N ALA A 250 25.77 -2.16 40.74
CA ALA A 250 26.84 -1.30 41.25
C ALA A 250 26.72 -1.08 42.77
N ASN A 251 27.86 -1.06 43.48
CA ASN A 251 27.86 -0.82 44.92
C ASN A 251 27.77 0.70 45.21
N LEU A 252 26.60 1.17 45.62
CA LEU A 252 26.34 2.56 46.00
C LEU A 252 26.43 2.82 47.51
N ALA A 253 27.02 1.93 48.32
CA ALA A 253 27.06 2.10 49.78
C ALA A 253 27.72 3.44 50.18
N GLY A 254 27.03 4.26 50.98
CA GLY A 254 27.53 5.59 51.40
C GLY A 254 27.53 6.68 50.31
N VAL A 255 27.09 6.40 49.09
CA VAL A 255 26.91 7.42 48.03
C VAL A 255 25.64 8.23 48.27
N ASP A 256 25.78 9.57 48.23
CA ASP A 256 24.68 10.54 48.23
C ASP A 256 24.04 10.63 46.83
N LEU A 257 22.71 10.42 46.78
CA LEU A 257 21.90 10.49 45.57
C LEU A 257 20.90 11.67 45.60
N SER A 258 20.92 12.49 46.66
CA SER A 258 20.05 13.65 46.77
C SER A 258 20.32 14.65 45.64
N TYR A 259 19.25 15.26 45.14
CA TYR A 259 19.23 16.21 44.01
C TYR A 259 19.86 15.71 42.70
N LYS A 260 20.10 14.39 42.56
CA LYS A 260 20.63 13.83 41.30
C LYS A 260 19.55 13.66 40.24
N ASP A 261 19.92 14.00 39.02
CA ASP A 261 19.20 13.56 37.84
C ASP A 261 19.64 12.13 37.47
N LEU A 262 18.74 11.18 37.70
CA LEU A 262 18.86 9.77 37.33
C LEU A 262 17.87 9.41 36.22
N THR A 263 17.50 10.39 35.37
CA THR A 263 16.63 10.16 34.22
C THR A 263 17.21 9.07 33.31
N GLY A 264 16.42 8.05 33.00
CA GLY A 264 16.81 6.94 32.13
C GLY A 264 17.93 6.03 32.65
N THR A 265 18.31 6.09 33.94
CA THR A 265 19.38 5.24 34.47
C THR A 265 18.90 3.82 34.73
N ILE A 266 19.74 2.83 34.43
CA ILE A 266 19.50 1.44 34.80
C ILE A 266 20.08 1.21 36.20
N LEU A 267 19.23 0.91 37.18
CA LEU A 267 19.55 0.71 38.60
C LEU A 267 19.21 -0.74 39.04
N VAL A 268 19.20 -1.66 38.09
CA VAL A 268 18.77 -3.06 38.29
C VAL A 268 19.61 -3.75 39.36
N GLY A 269 18.94 -4.35 40.35
CA GLY A 269 19.59 -5.05 41.47
C GLY A 269 20.35 -4.16 42.46
N VAL A 270 20.29 -2.83 42.33
CA VAL A 270 21.02 -1.90 43.22
C VAL A 270 20.36 -1.81 44.60
N ASP A 271 21.18 -1.76 45.65
CA ASP A 271 20.68 -1.49 47.00
C ASP A 271 20.48 0.02 47.24
N LEU A 272 19.21 0.43 47.23
CA LEU A 272 18.78 1.79 47.56
C LEU A 272 18.22 1.90 48.99
N SER A 273 18.34 0.84 49.82
CA SER A 273 17.69 0.76 51.13
C SER A 273 18.05 1.92 52.04
N GLY A 274 17.05 2.63 52.53
CA GLY A 274 17.20 3.76 53.46
C GLY A 274 17.97 4.97 52.89
N LYS A 275 18.20 5.05 51.58
CA LYS A 275 18.84 6.21 50.96
C LYS A 275 17.92 7.44 50.97
N ASP A 276 18.51 8.61 51.19
CA ASP A 276 17.85 9.88 50.93
C ASP A 276 17.82 10.15 49.42
N LEU A 277 16.62 10.20 48.85
CA LEU A 277 16.35 10.55 47.45
C LEU A 277 15.66 11.92 47.33
N THR A 278 15.85 12.82 48.30
CA THR A 278 15.31 14.19 48.26
C THR A 278 15.81 14.92 47.02
N GLY A 279 14.89 15.45 46.21
CA GLY A 279 15.21 16.13 44.95
C GLY A 279 15.68 15.23 43.79
N THR A 280 15.81 13.93 43.98
CA THR A 280 16.25 13.00 42.92
C THR A 280 15.15 12.82 41.85
N ILE A 281 15.54 12.84 40.57
CA ILE A 281 14.67 12.58 39.42
C ILE A 281 14.88 11.13 38.97
N LEU A 282 13.80 10.33 38.87
CA LEU A 282 13.83 8.91 38.50
C LEU A 282 13.04 8.61 37.21
N ALA A 283 12.69 9.64 36.43
CA ALA A 283 11.88 9.48 35.22
C ALA A 283 12.58 8.55 34.21
N GLY A 284 11.89 7.51 33.74
CA GLY A 284 12.45 6.51 32.82
C GLY A 284 13.53 5.61 33.43
N ALA A 285 13.82 5.67 34.73
CA ALA A 285 14.81 4.81 35.37
C ALA A 285 14.30 3.36 35.49
N ASP A 286 15.19 2.39 35.30
CA ASP A 286 14.89 0.98 35.53
C ASP A 286 15.30 0.59 36.96
N LEU A 287 14.32 0.33 37.83
CA LEU A 287 14.54 -0.08 39.21
C LEU A 287 14.35 -1.60 39.39
N THR A 288 14.24 -2.41 38.33
CA THR A 288 13.93 -3.84 38.44
C THR A 288 14.85 -4.57 39.44
N ASN A 289 14.25 -5.26 40.43
CA ASN A 289 14.94 -5.91 41.55
C ASN A 289 15.80 -4.99 42.47
N ALA A 290 15.68 -3.66 42.38
CA ALA A 290 16.35 -2.75 43.31
C ALA A 290 15.71 -2.80 44.71
N SER A 291 16.53 -2.69 45.77
CA SER A 291 15.99 -2.69 47.13
C SER A 291 15.47 -1.30 47.52
N LEU A 292 14.15 -1.13 47.51
CA LEU A 292 13.46 0.12 47.92
C LEU A 292 13.04 0.13 49.40
N ALA A 293 13.66 -0.69 50.25
CA ALA A 293 13.31 -0.81 51.67
C ALA A 293 13.58 0.51 52.42
N GLY A 294 12.56 1.07 53.06
CA GLY A 294 12.67 2.37 53.77
C GLY A 294 12.86 3.60 52.88
N VAL A 295 12.85 3.47 51.55
CA VAL A 295 12.90 4.61 50.61
C VAL A 295 11.56 5.34 50.60
N ASP A 296 11.61 6.65 50.82
CA ASP A 296 10.49 7.58 50.66
C ASP A 296 10.27 7.91 49.18
N LEU A 297 9.10 7.50 48.66
CA LEU A 297 8.66 7.76 47.30
C LEU A 297 7.69 8.94 47.21
N SER A 298 7.32 9.60 48.31
CA SER A 298 6.40 10.74 48.28
C SER A 298 6.93 11.89 47.42
N GLY A 299 6.03 12.55 46.69
CA GLY A 299 6.35 13.66 45.79
C GLY A 299 7.31 13.35 44.62
N LYS A 300 7.73 12.10 44.41
CA LYS A 300 8.67 11.77 43.32
C LYS A 300 8.00 11.79 41.95
N ASN A 301 8.76 12.25 40.96
CA ASN A 301 8.46 12.00 39.56
C ASN A 301 8.98 10.60 39.16
N LEU A 302 8.06 9.66 38.97
CA LEU A 302 8.30 8.29 38.55
C LEU A 302 7.76 8.05 37.12
N THR A 303 7.68 9.10 36.31
CA THR A 303 7.17 9.01 34.93
C THR A 303 8.00 8.03 34.12
N GLY A 304 7.40 6.97 33.58
CA GLY A 304 8.12 5.96 32.80
C GLY A 304 9.07 5.06 33.60
N THR A 305 9.08 5.14 34.94
CA THR A 305 9.98 4.31 35.78
C THR A 305 9.54 2.84 35.77
N ILE A 306 10.49 1.91 35.68
CA ILE A 306 10.21 0.47 35.72
C ILE A 306 10.27 -0.01 37.17
N LEU A 307 9.13 -0.46 37.70
CA LEU A 307 8.90 -0.91 39.08
C LEU A 307 8.36 -2.35 39.13
N VAL A 308 8.67 -3.16 38.10
CA VAL A 308 8.23 -4.56 37.96
C VAL A 308 8.50 -5.37 39.22
N GLY A 309 7.48 -6.09 39.70
CA GLY A 309 7.54 -7.02 40.83
C GLY A 309 7.77 -6.39 42.21
N HIS A 310 7.77 -5.06 42.35
CA HIS A 310 8.08 -4.42 43.62
C HIS A 310 6.96 -4.55 44.65
N ASP A 311 7.34 -4.77 45.91
CA ASP A 311 6.44 -4.58 47.03
C ASP A 311 6.37 -3.08 47.39
N LEU A 312 5.30 -2.43 46.93
CA LEU A 312 4.99 -1.04 47.26
C LEU A 312 3.94 -0.94 48.38
N SER A 313 3.58 -2.06 49.02
CA SER A 313 2.50 -2.11 49.99
C SER A 313 2.70 -1.11 51.13
N TYR A 314 1.65 -0.36 51.45
CA TYR A 314 1.61 0.64 52.52
C TYR A 314 2.65 1.78 52.43
N LYS A 315 3.35 1.95 51.29
CA LYS A 315 4.20 3.14 51.04
C LYS A 315 3.35 4.40 50.89
N ASP A 316 3.87 5.54 51.31
CA ASP A 316 3.28 6.84 50.98
C ASP A 316 3.60 7.18 49.52
N LEU A 317 2.56 7.28 48.70
CA LEU A 317 2.62 7.73 47.30
C LEU A 317 1.91 9.08 47.12
N THR A 318 1.73 9.86 48.18
CA THR A 318 1.15 11.21 48.10
C THR A 318 2.01 12.10 47.19
N GLY A 319 1.36 12.76 46.23
CA GLY A 319 2.04 13.65 45.27
C GLY A 319 2.94 12.95 44.24
N THR A 320 2.94 11.62 44.13
CA THR A 320 3.73 10.94 43.10
C THR A 320 3.11 11.05 41.72
N ILE A 321 3.98 11.25 40.73
CA ILE A 321 3.62 11.17 39.31
C ILE A 321 3.99 9.76 38.84
N LEU A 322 3.00 8.97 38.43
CA LEU A 322 3.17 7.59 37.98
C LEU A 322 2.95 7.40 36.46
N ALA A 323 2.59 8.45 35.72
CA ALA A 323 2.26 8.34 34.28
C ALA A 323 3.34 7.57 33.50
N GLY A 324 2.93 6.56 32.73
CA GLY A 324 3.85 5.69 31.98
C GLY A 324 4.67 4.67 32.78
N ALA A 325 4.56 4.62 34.12
CA ALA A 325 5.34 3.68 34.93
C ALA A 325 4.93 2.22 34.74
N ASP A 326 5.91 1.31 34.71
CA ASP A 326 5.65 -0.13 34.66
C ASP A 326 5.50 -0.69 36.08
N LEU A 327 4.28 -1.06 36.45
CA LEU A 327 3.92 -1.65 37.75
C LEU A 327 3.61 -3.15 37.61
N THR A 328 4.09 -3.82 36.56
CA THR A 328 3.78 -5.23 36.29
C THR A 328 4.12 -6.11 37.49
N ASN A 329 3.12 -6.86 37.99
CA ASN A 329 3.19 -7.69 39.20
C ASN A 329 3.58 -6.95 40.50
N ALA A 330 3.51 -5.61 40.57
CA ALA A 330 3.78 -4.87 41.79
C ALA A 330 2.66 -5.06 42.84
N SER A 331 3.03 -5.25 44.10
CA SER A 331 2.06 -5.28 45.20
C SER A 331 1.71 -3.86 45.64
N LEU A 332 0.44 -3.48 45.44
CA LEU A 332 -0.09 -2.18 45.82
C LEU A 332 -0.95 -2.26 47.11
N ALA A 333 -0.82 -3.28 47.96
CA ALA A 333 -1.70 -3.45 49.11
C ALA A 333 -1.69 -2.22 50.03
N GLY A 334 -2.87 -1.74 50.45
CA GLY A 334 -3.00 -0.53 51.26
C GLY A 334 -2.71 0.82 50.57
N ILE A 335 -2.25 0.83 49.30
CA ILE A 335 -2.05 2.06 48.52
C ILE A 335 -3.40 2.69 48.13
N ASP A 336 -3.52 4.00 48.35
CA ASP A 336 -4.57 4.87 47.81
C ASP A 336 -4.23 5.26 46.36
N LEU A 337 -5.17 5.01 45.45
CA LEU A 337 -5.07 5.33 44.03
C LEU A 337 -6.06 6.41 43.60
N SER A 338 -6.87 6.94 44.52
CA SER A 338 -7.85 7.98 44.23
C SER A 338 -7.17 9.25 43.70
N TYR A 339 -7.81 9.87 42.70
CA TYR A 339 -7.35 11.08 42.01
C TYR A 339 -5.94 11.01 41.40
N LYS A 340 -5.35 9.81 41.27
CA LYS A 340 -4.06 9.64 40.59
C LYS A 340 -4.20 9.68 39.08
N ASP A 341 -3.24 10.32 38.44
CA ASP A 341 -2.99 10.11 37.02
C ASP A 341 -2.15 8.84 36.85
N LEU A 342 -2.76 7.82 36.26
CA LEU A 342 -2.12 6.55 35.90
C LEU A 342 -1.95 6.42 34.38
N THR A 343 -2.18 7.47 33.58
CA THR A 343 -2.12 7.42 32.10
C THR A 343 -0.86 6.73 31.60
N GLY A 344 -1.03 5.68 30.81
CA GLY A 344 0.06 4.86 30.27
C GLY A 344 0.77 3.92 31.25
N THR A 345 0.31 3.78 32.50
CA THR A 345 0.90 2.79 33.43
C THR A 345 0.62 1.35 32.98
N ILE A 346 1.57 0.45 33.21
CA ILE A 346 1.38 -0.98 32.96
C ILE A 346 0.90 -1.64 34.25
N LEU A 347 -0.38 -2.02 34.29
CA LEU A 347 -1.04 -2.67 35.44
C LEU A 347 -1.20 -4.19 35.25
N ALA A 348 -0.34 -4.82 34.45
CA ALA A 348 -0.36 -6.26 34.22
C ALA A 348 -0.08 -7.03 35.54
N GLY A 349 -0.91 -8.01 35.87
CA GLY A 349 -0.80 -8.77 37.14
C GLY A 349 -1.09 -7.98 38.43
N VAL A 350 -1.33 -6.66 38.37
CA VAL A 350 -1.71 -5.85 39.54
C VAL A 350 -3.13 -6.19 39.97
N ASP A 351 -3.28 -6.55 41.25
CA ASP A 351 -4.57 -6.72 41.92
C ASP A 351 -5.22 -5.36 42.17
N LEU A 352 -6.36 -5.14 41.50
CA LEU A 352 -7.19 -3.96 41.67
C LEU A 352 -8.40 -4.21 42.57
N SER A 353 -8.62 -5.44 43.08
CA SER A 353 -9.78 -5.75 43.90
C SER A 353 -9.82 -4.88 45.18
N TYR A 354 -11.03 -4.48 45.58
CA TYR A 354 -11.29 -3.59 46.71
C TYR A 354 -10.56 -2.23 46.71
N LYS A 355 -10.03 -1.80 45.55
CA LYS A 355 -9.39 -0.48 45.41
C LYS A 355 -10.38 0.67 45.28
N ASP A 356 -10.04 1.76 45.96
CA ASP A 356 -10.61 3.07 45.67
C ASP A 356 -9.88 3.65 44.44
N LEU A 357 -10.62 3.78 43.34
CA LEU A 357 -10.18 4.40 42.09
C LEU A 357 -11.01 5.67 41.81
N THR A 358 -11.53 6.32 42.88
CA THR A 358 -12.34 7.54 42.76
C THR A 358 -11.53 8.64 42.08
N GLY A 359 -12.03 9.16 40.96
CA GLY A 359 -11.35 10.23 40.21
C GLY A 359 -10.01 9.84 39.56
N THR A 360 -9.64 8.57 39.54
CA THR A 360 -8.39 8.09 38.93
C THR A 360 -8.45 8.17 37.40
N ILE A 361 -7.35 8.57 36.76
CA ILE A 361 -7.24 8.62 35.29
C ILE A 361 -6.66 7.28 34.80
N LEU A 362 -7.50 6.50 34.13
CA LEU A 362 -7.23 5.15 33.60
C LEU A 362 -7.41 5.10 32.07
N VAL A 363 -7.16 6.22 31.40
CA VAL A 363 -7.28 6.37 29.94
C VAL A 363 -6.46 5.30 29.22
N GLY A 364 -7.07 4.58 28.28
CA GLY A 364 -6.41 3.57 27.44
C GLY A 364 -5.95 2.29 28.15
N HIS A 365 -6.32 2.05 29.42
CA HIS A 365 -5.82 0.90 30.16
C HIS A 365 -6.51 -0.41 29.76
N ASP A 366 -5.74 -1.51 29.74
CA ASP A 366 -6.32 -2.85 29.67
C ASP A 366 -6.74 -3.34 31.07
N LEU A 367 -8.06 -3.37 31.25
CA LEU A 367 -8.73 -3.92 32.42
C LEU A 367 -9.56 -5.17 32.07
N SER A 368 -9.43 -5.71 30.86
CA SER A 368 -10.24 -6.82 30.38
C SER A 368 -10.13 -8.04 31.30
N TYR A 369 -11.28 -8.65 31.58
CA TYR A 369 -11.44 -9.79 32.49
C TYR A 369 -10.85 -9.61 33.92
N LYS A 370 -10.39 -8.42 34.33
CA LYS A 370 -9.86 -8.20 35.68
C LYS A 370 -10.97 -8.35 36.74
N ASP A 371 -10.59 -8.88 37.89
CA ASP A 371 -11.46 -8.87 39.06
C ASP A 371 -11.55 -7.45 39.64
N LEU A 372 -12.67 -6.78 39.35
CA LEU A 372 -13.02 -5.48 39.90
C LEU A 372 -13.97 -5.61 41.11
N THR A 373 -14.03 -6.76 41.78
CA THR A 373 -14.84 -6.94 43.00
C THR A 373 -14.46 -5.90 44.06
N GLY A 374 -15.47 -5.23 44.62
CA GLY A 374 -15.27 -4.22 45.67
C GLY A 374 -14.67 -2.87 45.21
N THR A 375 -14.30 -2.69 43.94
CA THR A 375 -13.71 -1.40 43.50
C THR A 375 -14.73 -0.27 43.41
N ILE A 376 -14.27 0.94 43.75
CA ILE A 376 -15.00 2.20 43.61
C ILE A 376 -14.48 2.89 42.34
N LEU A 377 -15.37 3.16 41.37
CA LEU A 377 -15.04 3.78 40.08
C LEU A 377 -15.66 5.18 39.90
N ALA A 378 -16.24 5.75 40.95
CA ALA A 378 -16.94 7.03 40.89
C ALA A 378 -15.98 8.14 40.42
N GLY A 379 -16.35 8.86 39.36
CA GLY A 379 -15.53 9.91 38.75
C GLY A 379 -14.27 9.44 38.02
N ALA A 380 -13.99 8.14 37.92
CA ALA A 380 -12.83 7.63 37.19
C ALA A 380 -12.92 7.96 35.69
N ASP A 381 -11.79 8.28 35.07
CA ASP A 381 -11.69 8.45 33.61
C ASP A 381 -11.23 7.14 32.96
N LEU A 382 -12.15 6.44 32.31
CA LEU A 382 -11.93 5.19 31.58
C LEU A 382 -12.00 5.42 30.05
N THR A 383 -11.70 6.64 29.58
CA THR A 383 -11.70 6.94 28.14
C THR A 383 -10.79 5.97 27.37
N ASN A 384 -11.30 5.33 26.32
CA ASN A 384 -10.61 4.29 25.54
C ASN A 384 -10.09 3.08 26.36
N ALA A 385 -10.52 2.86 27.60
CA ALA A 385 -10.09 1.70 28.38
C ALA A 385 -10.75 0.40 27.87
N ASN A 386 -10.01 -0.70 27.89
CA ASN A 386 -10.57 -2.03 27.62
C ASN A 386 -11.18 -2.62 28.90
N LEU A 387 -12.50 -2.76 28.90
CA LEU A 387 -13.33 -3.32 29.96
C LEU A 387 -14.03 -4.61 29.48
N ALA A 388 -13.54 -5.26 28.42
CA ALA A 388 -14.16 -6.46 27.85
C ALA A 388 -14.30 -7.57 28.90
N GLY A 389 -15.50 -8.17 28.96
CA GLY A 389 -15.86 -9.25 29.87
C GLY A 389 -15.86 -8.92 31.37
N VAL A 390 -15.63 -7.67 31.78
CA VAL A 390 -15.59 -7.32 33.22
C VAL A 390 -16.99 -7.26 33.84
N ASN A 391 -17.07 -7.54 35.13
CA ASN A 391 -18.31 -7.45 35.88
C ASN A 391 -18.48 -6.06 36.53
N LEU A 392 -19.26 -5.18 35.89
CA LEU A 392 -19.64 -3.87 36.45
C LEU A 392 -20.98 -3.91 37.21
N SER A 393 -21.59 -5.07 37.39
CA SER A 393 -22.94 -5.19 37.95
C SER A 393 -23.09 -4.47 39.29
N TYR A 394 -24.11 -3.65 39.41
CA TYR A 394 -24.44 -2.84 40.59
C TYR A 394 -23.35 -1.86 41.07
N LYS A 395 -22.33 -1.56 40.25
CA LYS A 395 -21.34 -0.52 40.57
C LYS A 395 -21.94 0.88 40.44
N ASP A 396 -21.56 1.75 41.36
CA ASP A 396 -21.73 3.19 41.20
C ASP A 396 -20.71 3.70 40.17
N LEU A 397 -21.21 4.13 39.02
CA LEU A 397 -20.44 4.78 37.96
C LEU A 397 -20.72 6.30 37.92
N THR A 398 -21.23 6.92 38.98
CA THR A 398 -21.50 8.37 39.03
C THR A 398 -20.23 9.15 38.68
N GLY A 399 -20.34 10.09 37.73
CA GLY A 399 -19.19 10.87 37.25
C GLY A 399 -18.17 10.13 36.37
N THR A 400 -18.19 8.78 36.31
CA THR A 400 -17.26 7.99 35.48
C THR A 400 -17.40 8.36 34.00
N ILE A 401 -16.27 8.56 33.31
CA ILE A 401 -16.16 8.81 31.87
C ILE A 401 -15.89 7.48 31.17
N LEU A 402 -16.66 7.17 30.13
CA LEU A 402 -16.58 5.90 29.38
C LEU A 402 -16.39 6.10 27.87
N ALA A 403 -16.18 7.32 27.37
CA ALA A 403 -16.09 7.57 25.93
C ALA A 403 -14.99 6.70 25.27
N GLY A 404 -15.32 6.03 24.17
CA GLY A 404 -14.41 5.12 23.47
C GLY A 404 -14.05 3.81 24.20
N ALA A 405 -14.58 3.56 25.41
CA ALA A 405 -14.26 2.35 26.16
C ALA A 405 -14.84 1.09 25.51
N ASP A 406 -14.10 -0.02 25.58
CA ASP A 406 -14.57 -1.33 25.12
C ASP A 406 -15.26 -2.09 26.26
N LEU A 407 -16.58 -2.22 26.18
CA LEU A 407 -17.44 -2.93 27.12
C LEU A 407 -17.95 -4.26 26.55
N THR A 408 -17.29 -4.83 25.53
CA THR A 408 -17.67 -6.08 24.86
C THR A 408 -17.94 -7.19 25.87
N ASN A 409 -19.16 -7.75 25.86
CA ASN A 409 -19.65 -8.77 26.80
C ASN A 409 -19.55 -8.40 28.31
N ALA A 410 -19.40 -7.13 28.67
CA ALA A 410 -19.35 -6.70 30.07
C ALA A 410 -20.73 -6.82 30.75
N SER A 411 -20.75 -7.23 32.02
CA SER A 411 -22.01 -7.35 32.78
C SER A 411 -22.40 -6.01 33.38
N LEU A 412 -23.46 -5.39 32.84
CA LEU A 412 -24.01 -4.11 33.29
C LEU A 412 -25.28 -4.24 34.15
N ALA A 413 -25.54 -5.40 34.76
CA ALA A 413 -26.77 -5.63 35.53
C ALA A 413 -26.92 -4.61 36.68
N GLY A 414 -28.04 -3.89 36.74
CA GLY A 414 -28.28 -2.84 37.75
C GLY A 414 -27.43 -1.57 37.63
N VAL A 415 -26.59 -1.42 36.60
CA VAL A 415 -25.85 -0.18 36.32
C VAL A 415 -26.77 0.86 35.67
N ASP A 416 -26.74 2.08 36.21
CA ASP A 416 -27.38 3.28 35.66
C ASP A 416 -26.53 3.87 34.52
N LEU A 417 -27.14 4.02 33.35
CA LEU A 417 -26.54 4.61 32.15
C LEU A 417 -27.19 5.95 31.76
N SER A 418 -28.15 6.45 32.54
CA SER A 418 -28.83 7.71 32.27
C SER A 418 -27.83 8.88 32.29
N GLY A 419 -27.99 9.80 31.34
CA GLY A 419 -27.09 10.94 31.16
C GLY A 419 -25.64 10.60 30.78
N LYS A 420 -25.28 9.34 30.50
CA LYS A 420 -23.90 8.95 30.20
C LYS A 420 -23.47 9.34 28.78
N ASN A 421 -22.25 9.84 28.68
CA ASN A 421 -21.56 9.93 27.40
C ASN A 421 -20.92 8.58 27.07
N LEU A 422 -21.53 7.85 26.13
CA LEU A 422 -21.05 6.60 25.57
C LEU A 422 -20.61 6.80 24.11
N THR A 423 -20.14 8.00 23.76
CA THR A 423 -19.60 8.29 22.42
C THR A 423 -18.46 7.33 22.11
N GLY A 424 -18.51 6.62 20.97
CA GLY A 424 -17.47 5.70 20.53
C GLY A 424 -17.33 4.39 21.32
N THR A 425 -18.19 4.09 22.28
CA THR A 425 -18.04 2.87 23.10
C THR A 425 -18.36 1.60 22.31
N ILE A 426 -17.58 0.55 22.53
CA ILE A 426 -17.88 -0.78 22.00
C ILE A 426 -18.77 -1.49 23.02
N LEU A 427 -20.02 -1.79 22.65
CA LEU A 427 -21.05 -2.42 23.50
C LEU A 427 -21.48 -3.78 22.93
N ILE A 428 -20.59 -4.44 22.19
CA ILE A 428 -20.87 -5.70 21.47
C ILE A 428 -21.34 -6.78 22.45
N GLY A 429 -22.49 -7.38 22.15
CA GLY A 429 -23.09 -8.45 22.96
C GLY A 429 -23.60 -8.03 24.35
N VAL A 430 -23.63 -6.73 24.67
CA VAL A 430 -24.07 -6.24 25.98
C VAL A 430 -25.59 -6.28 26.12
N ASP A 431 -26.08 -6.75 27.28
CA ASP A 431 -27.50 -6.68 27.61
C ASP A 431 -27.91 -5.27 28.07
N LEU A 432 -28.56 -4.53 27.18
CA LEU A 432 -29.16 -3.23 27.45
C LEU A 432 -30.68 -3.32 27.70
N SER A 433 -31.26 -4.52 27.78
CA SER A 433 -32.71 -4.73 27.82
C SER A 433 -33.39 -3.93 28.93
N GLY A 434 -34.35 -3.08 28.55
CA GLY A 434 -35.16 -2.28 29.48
C GLY A 434 -34.38 -1.27 30.32
N LYS A 435 -33.13 -0.94 29.98
CA LYS A 435 -32.37 0.12 30.66
C LYS A 435 -32.94 1.50 30.35
N ASP A 436 -32.90 2.38 31.34
CA ASP A 436 -33.10 3.81 31.11
C ASP A 436 -31.84 4.39 30.45
N LEU A 437 -31.99 4.86 29.21
CA LEU A 437 -30.96 5.55 28.44
C LEU A 437 -31.32 7.03 28.22
N THR A 438 -32.15 7.63 29.08
CA THR A 438 -32.54 9.04 29.00
C THR A 438 -31.30 9.93 29.11
N GLY A 439 -31.08 10.80 28.13
CA GLY A 439 -29.91 11.68 28.07
C GLY A 439 -28.57 10.99 27.75
N THR A 440 -28.56 9.68 27.50
CA THR A 440 -27.35 8.95 27.07
C THR A 440 -26.99 9.29 25.62
N ILE A 441 -25.72 9.64 25.36
CA ILE A 441 -25.17 9.89 24.02
C ILE A 441 -24.55 8.58 23.50
N LEU A 442 -24.93 8.15 22.31
CA LEU A 442 -24.49 6.89 21.67
C LEU A 442 -23.77 7.11 20.33
N ALA A 443 -23.43 8.36 19.99
CA ALA A 443 -22.77 8.69 18.73
C ALA A 443 -21.46 7.88 18.55
N GLY A 444 -21.30 7.19 17.42
CA GLY A 444 -20.14 6.34 17.14
C GLY A 444 -20.06 5.05 17.97
N ALA A 445 -21.02 4.74 18.84
CA ALA A 445 -21.00 3.52 19.63
C ALA A 445 -21.26 2.27 18.77
N ASP A 446 -20.58 1.17 19.06
CA ASP A 446 -20.86 -0.12 18.43
C ASP A 446 -21.84 -0.93 19.28
N LEU A 447 -23.08 -1.10 18.81
CA LEU A 447 -24.10 -1.88 19.49
C LEU A 447 -24.26 -3.29 18.90
N THR A 448 -23.36 -3.78 18.05
CA THR A 448 -23.51 -5.06 17.33
C THR A 448 -23.84 -6.22 18.28
N ASN A 449 -24.95 -6.91 18.02
CA ASN A 449 -25.53 -7.97 18.88
C ASN A 449 -25.92 -7.56 20.33
N ALA A 450 -25.99 -6.27 20.66
CA ALA A 450 -26.50 -5.80 21.94
C ALA A 450 -28.03 -5.98 22.04
N SER A 451 -28.54 -6.30 23.22
CA SER A 451 -30.00 -6.45 23.39
C SER A 451 -30.69 -5.10 23.60
N LEU A 452 -31.34 -4.58 22.55
CA LEU A 452 -32.11 -3.33 22.59
C LEU A 452 -33.61 -3.53 22.89
N ALA A 453 -33.96 -4.65 23.53
CA ALA A 453 -35.34 -4.99 23.89
C ALA A 453 -35.91 -3.97 24.89
N GLY A 454 -37.03 -3.34 24.57
CA GLY A 454 -37.66 -2.32 25.41
C GLY A 454 -36.92 -0.97 25.50
N ILE A 455 -35.81 -0.79 24.78
CA ILE A 455 -35.12 0.51 24.68
C ILE A 455 -35.92 1.49 23.82
N ASP A 456 -36.19 2.67 24.37
CA ASP A 456 -36.65 3.86 23.67
C ASP A 456 -35.49 4.48 22.87
N LEU A 457 -35.70 4.72 21.58
CA LEU A 457 -34.73 5.34 20.67
C LEU A 457 -35.16 6.74 20.21
N SER A 458 -36.31 7.24 20.65
CA SER A 458 -36.80 8.58 20.30
C SER A 458 -35.84 9.66 20.81
N TYR A 459 -35.68 10.72 20.02
CA TYR A 459 -34.81 11.87 20.28
C TYR A 459 -33.33 11.54 20.57
N LYS A 460 -32.86 10.32 20.24
CA LYS A 460 -31.46 9.94 20.41
C LYS A 460 -30.57 10.46 19.29
N ASP A 461 -29.39 10.89 19.67
CA ASP A 461 -28.27 11.02 18.75
C ASP A 461 -27.62 9.63 18.57
N LEU A 462 -27.82 9.05 17.39
CA LEU A 462 -27.20 7.80 16.94
C LEU A 462 -26.24 8.06 15.76
N THR A 463 -25.66 9.27 15.68
CA THR A 463 -24.73 9.65 14.62
C THR A 463 -23.53 8.71 14.61
N GLY A 464 -23.29 7.99 13.52
CA GLY A 464 -22.18 7.01 13.42
C GLY A 464 -22.34 5.73 14.24
N THR A 465 -23.49 5.50 14.90
CA THR A 465 -23.71 4.30 15.73
C THR A 465 -23.84 3.05 14.85
N ILE A 466 -23.20 1.94 15.26
CA ILE A 466 -23.30 0.66 14.55
C ILE A 466 -24.47 -0.15 15.12
N LEU A 467 -25.48 -0.40 14.28
CA LEU A 467 -26.74 -1.08 14.59
C LEU A 467 -26.98 -2.30 13.67
N VAL A 468 -25.91 -2.88 13.14
CA VAL A 468 -25.93 -4.04 12.24
C VAL A 468 -26.82 -5.16 12.76
N GLY A 469 -27.71 -5.66 11.90
CA GLY A 469 -28.58 -6.81 12.18
C GLY A 469 -29.69 -6.60 13.23
N HIS A 470 -29.92 -5.39 13.74
CA HIS A 470 -30.91 -5.16 14.79
C HIS A 470 -32.36 -5.20 14.28
N ASP A 471 -33.26 -5.78 15.09
CA ASP A 471 -34.68 -5.60 14.87
C ASP A 471 -35.14 -4.23 15.39
N LEU A 472 -35.32 -3.28 14.47
CA LEU A 472 -35.88 -1.96 14.76
C LEU A 472 -37.37 -1.88 14.39
N SER A 473 -38.01 -2.99 14.03
CA SER A 473 -39.38 -3.00 13.48
C SER A 473 -40.38 -2.30 14.40
N GLY A 474 -41.06 -1.28 13.87
CA GLY A 474 -42.08 -0.51 14.59
C GLY A 474 -41.59 0.27 15.81
N LYS A 475 -40.27 0.43 16.03
CA LYS A 475 -39.75 1.35 17.06
C LYS A 475 -40.07 2.80 16.69
N ASP A 476 -40.35 3.62 17.70
CA ASP A 476 -40.44 5.07 17.51
C ASP A 476 -39.04 5.66 17.36
N LEU A 477 -38.77 6.24 16.19
CA LEU A 477 -37.53 6.98 15.88
C LEU A 477 -37.79 8.48 15.73
N THR A 478 -38.88 9.02 16.31
CA THR A 478 -39.19 10.46 16.27
C THR A 478 -38.03 11.26 16.86
N GLY A 479 -37.50 12.21 16.10
CA GLY A 479 -36.37 13.05 16.53
C GLY A 479 -35.00 12.35 16.58
N THR A 480 -34.90 11.07 16.25
CA THR A 480 -33.63 10.33 16.22
C THR A 480 -32.76 10.76 15.03
N ILE A 481 -31.49 11.05 15.28
CA ILE A 481 -30.46 11.36 14.27
C ILE A 481 -29.76 10.06 13.86
N LEU A 482 -29.66 9.78 12.56
CA LEU A 482 -29.07 8.54 12.01
C LEU A 482 -27.91 8.79 11.03
N ALA A 483 -27.42 10.03 10.93
CA ALA A 483 -26.33 10.39 10.03
C ALA A 483 -25.08 9.53 10.32
N GLY A 484 -24.53 8.87 9.30
CA GLY A 484 -23.37 7.97 9.42
C GLY A 484 -23.65 6.63 10.13
N ALA A 485 -24.87 6.37 10.61
CA ALA A 485 -25.18 5.13 11.32
C ALA A 485 -25.06 3.91 10.40
N ASP A 486 -24.57 2.79 10.93
CA ASP A 486 -24.59 1.50 10.23
C ASP A 486 -25.89 0.76 10.54
N LEU A 487 -26.81 0.72 9.58
CA LEU A 487 -28.04 -0.04 9.69
C LEU A 487 -27.98 -1.37 8.93
N THR A 488 -26.82 -1.80 8.41
CA THR A 488 -26.69 -2.96 7.53
C THR A 488 -27.41 -4.20 8.09
N ASN A 489 -28.32 -4.79 7.30
CA ASN A 489 -29.21 -5.89 7.67
C ASN A 489 -30.17 -5.64 8.87
N ALA A 490 -30.38 -4.40 9.32
CA ALA A 490 -31.36 -4.08 10.34
C ALA A 490 -32.80 -4.13 9.78
N SER A 491 -33.77 -4.58 10.59
CA SER A 491 -35.17 -4.57 10.17
C SER A 491 -35.78 -3.19 10.37
N LEU A 492 -36.02 -2.48 9.27
CA LEU A 492 -36.70 -1.17 9.26
C LEU A 492 -38.21 -1.29 8.96
N ALA A 493 -38.83 -2.44 9.23
CA ALA A 493 -40.25 -2.66 8.94
C ALA A 493 -41.16 -1.73 9.76
N GLY A 494 -42.03 -0.97 9.10
CA GLY A 494 -42.92 0.01 9.76
C GLY A 494 -42.21 1.25 10.33
N ILE A 495 -40.90 1.42 10.12
CA ILE A 495 -40.18 2.66 10.46
C ILE A 495 -40.54 3.76 9.45
N ASP A 496 -41.05 4.87 9.98
CA ASP A 496 -41.15 6.16 9.29
C ASP A 496 -39.75 6.74 9.06
N LEU A 497 -39.41 6.97 7.79
CA LEU A 497 -38.15 7.58 7.38
C LEU A 497 -38.33 9.04 6.95
N SER A 498 -39.55 9.58 6.88
CA SER A 498 -39.80 10.94 6.41
C SER A 498 -39.06 11.98 7.25
N TYR A 499 -38.58 13.03 6.59
CA TYR A 499 -37.81 14.13 7.17
C TYR A 499 -36.54 13.73 7.97
N LYS A 500 -36.05 12.50 7.82
CA LYS A 500 -34.81 12.06 8.47
C LYS A 500 -33.57 12.53 7.73
N ASP A 501 -32.58 12.93 8.51
CA ASP A 501 -31.20 13.01 8.07
C ASP A 501 -30.60 11.59 8.07
N LEU A 502 -30.34 11.09 6.87
CA LEU A 502 -29.68 9.80 6.60
C LEU A 502 -28.33 10.03 5.89
N THR A 503 -27.73 11.21 6.09
CA THR A 503 -26.43 11.57 5.48
C THR A 503 -25.36 10.55 5.91
N GLY A 504 -24.74 9.85 4.96
CA GLY A 504 -23.71 8.84 5.26
C GLY A 504 -24.21 7.55 5.89
N THR A 505 -25.52 7.34 6.06
CA THR A 505 -26.08 6.12 6.67
C THR A 505 -25.86 4.91 5.76
N MET A 506 -25.42 3.76 6.31
CA MET A 506 -25.36 2.50 5.56
C MET A 506 -26.71 1.80 5.59
N LEU A 507 -27.34 1.72 4.42
CA LEU A 507 -28.66 1.12 4.15
C LEU A 507 -28.54 -0.05 3.15
N VAL A 508 -27.38 -0.70 3.11
CA VAL A 508 -27.06 -1.83 2.23
C VAL A 508 -28.12 -2.92 2.33
N GLY A 509 -28.63 -3.38 1.18
CA GLY A 509 -29.58 -4.49 1.07
C GLY A 509 -30.99 -4.26 1.62
N HIS A 510 -31.36 -3.03 1.99
CA HIS A 510 -32.67 -2.75 2.60
C HIS A 510 -33.81 -2.74 1.60
N ASP A 511 -34.96 -3.29 2.01
CA ASP A 511 -36.22 -3.02 1.31
C ASP A 511 -36.74 -1.62 1.69
N LEU A 512 -36.55 -0.65 0.79
CA LEU A 512 -37.10 0.70 0.90
C LEU A 512 -38.32 0.87 -0.02
N SER A 513 -38.85 -0.21 -0.61
CA SER A 513 -39.95 -0.12 -1.58
C SER A 513 -41.17 0.59 -0.99
N ASP A 514 -41.75 1.49 -1.78
CA ASP A 514 -42.94 2.29 -1.43
C ASP A 514 -42.84 3.10 -0.11
N LYS A 515 -41.64 3.27 0.47
CA LYS A 515 -41.46 4.09 1.67
C LYS A 515 -41.59 5.58 1.38
N ASP A 516 -42.23 6.31 2.30
CA ASP A 516 -42.22 7.77 2.26
C ASP A 516 -40.83 8.29 2.65
N LEU A 517 -40.11 8.81 1.66
CA LEU A 517 -38.82 9.48 1.82
C LEU A 517 -38.98 11.01 1.66
N THR A 518 -40.17 11.58 1.84
CA THR A 518 -40.39 13.03 1.77
C THR A 518 -39.47 13.76 2.75
N GLY A 519 -38.70 14.73 2.25
CA GLY A 519 -37.80 15.54 3.07
C GLY A 519 -36.56 14.83 3.60
N THR A 520 -36.25 13.59 3.18
CA THR A 520 -35.01 12.92 3.60
C THR A 520 -33.77 13.48 2.91
N ILE A 521 -32.65 13.48 3.64
CA ILE A 521 -31.32 13.75 3.11
C ILE A 521 -30.61 12.41 2.97
N LEU A 522 -30.12 12.09 1.75
CA LEU A 522 -29.45 10.83 1.43
C LEU A 522 -27.98 11.04 0.99
N ALA A 523 -27.45 12.26 1.13
CA ALA A 523 -26.08 12.59 0.73
C ALA A 523 -25.07 11.65 1.40
N GLY A 524 -24.23 10.99 0.63
CA GLY A 524 -23.24 10.02 1.11
C GLY A 524 -23.81 8.69 1.64
N ALA A 525 -25.13 8.49 1.64
CA ALA A 525 -25.73 7.23 2.10
C ALA A 525 -25.32 6.06 1.20
N ASP A 526 -25.09 4.89 1.80
CA ASP A 526 -24.85 3.67 1.03
C ASP A 526 -26.19 2.92 0.83
N LEU A 527 -26.71 2.95 -0.39
CA LEU A 527 -27.93 2.25 -0.78
C LEU A 527 -27.64 0.94 -1.52
N THR A 528 -26.41 0.45 -1.57
CA THR A 528 -26.01 -0.72 -2.38
C THR A 528 -26.94 -1.92 -2.17
N ASN A 529 -27.50 -2.45 -3.27
CA ASN A 529 -28.51 -3.52 -3.28
C ASN A 529 -29.84 -3.22 -2.54
N ALA A 530 -30.15 -1.96 -2.19
CA ALA A 530 -31.44 -1.59 -1.63
C ALA A 530 -32.53 -1.59 -2.72
N SER A 531 -33.76 -1.95 -2.34
CA SER A 531 -34.91 -1.84 -3.26
C SER A 531 -35.46 -0.42 -3.24
N LEU A 532 -35.34 0.29 -4.37
CA LEU A 532 -35.92 1.62 -4.59
C LEU A 532 -37.21 1.58 -5.43
N ALA A 533 -37.90 0.44 -5.47
CA ALA A 533 -39.19 0.31 -6.17
C ALA A 533 -40.23 1.31 -5.61
N GLY A 534 -40.96 2.01 -6.48
CA GLY A 534 -41.96 3.01 -6.07
C GLY A 534 -41.40 4.31 -5.45
N ILE A 535 -40.12 4.37 -5.07
CA ILE A 535 -39.50 5.58 -4.52
C ILE A 535 -39.48 6.72 -5.54
N ASP A 536 -39.98 7.89 -5.11
CA ASP A 536 -39.77 9.18 -5.76
C ASP A 536 -38.37 9.70 -5.41
N LEU A 537 -37.54 9.87 -6.45
CA LEU A 537 -36.21 10.45 -6.32
C LEU A 537 -36.18 11.94 -6.66
N SER A 538 -37.26 12.53 -7.18
CA SER A 538 -37.26 13.91 -7.66
C SER A 538 -36.87 14.91 -6.56
N TYR A 539 -36.12 15.94 -6.94
CA TYR A 539 -35.57 16.98 -6.06
C TYR A 539 -34.70 16.50 -4.88
N LYS A 540 -34.30 15.22 -4.84
CA LYS A 540 -33.41 14.71 -3.79
C LYS A 540 -31.97 15.14 -3.98
N ASP A 541 -31.32 15.40 -2.84
CA ASP A 541 -29.87 15.45 -2.75
C ASP A 541 -29.32 14.02 -2.60
N LEU A 542 -28.68 13.54 -3.67
CA LEU A 542 -27.99 12.25 -3.74
C LEU A 542 -26.46 12.46 -3.87
N THR A 543 -25.95 13.60 -3.37
CA THR A 543 -24.52 13.93 -3.44
C THR A 543 -23.70 12.86 -2.73
N GLY A 544 -22.81 12.17 -3.45
CA GLY A 544 -21.97 11.10 -2.86
C GLY A 544 -22.70 9.80 -2.53
N THR A 545 -23.99 9.66 -2.84
CA THR A 545 -24.77 8.45 -2.52
C THR A 545 -24.30 7.24 -3.34
N MET A 546 -24.20 6.06 -2.72
CA MET A 546 -23.82 4.82 -3.40
C MET A 546 -25.08 4.14 -3.98
N LEU A 547 -25.20 4.16 -5.30
CA LEU A 547 -26.33 3.64 -6.10
C LEU A 547 -25.87 2.53 -7.05
N VAL A 548 -24.83 1.79 -6.67
CA VAL A 548 -24.22 0.70 -7.45
C VAL A 548 -25.27 -0.33 -7.85
N GLY A 549 -25.33 -0.67 -9.14
CA GLY A 549 -26.22 -1.71 -9.69
C GLY A 549 -27.72 -1.39 -9.71
N HIS A 550 -28.14 -0.17 -9.37
CA HIS A 550 -29.57 0.17 -9.30
C HIS A 550 -30.18 0.37 -10.69
N ASP A 551 -31.43 -0.10 -10.88
CA ASP A 551 -32.25 0.36 -12.00
C ASP A 551 -32.93 1.67 -11.65
N LEU A 552 -32.57 2.73 -12.37
CA LEU A 552 -33.13 4.06 -12.27
C LEU A 552 -33.92 4.44 -13.53
N SER A 553 -34.03 3.56 -14.53
CA SER A 553 -34.60 3.87 -15.85
C SER A 553 -36.09 4.29 -15.82
N ASP A 554 -36.81 3.95 -14.75
CA ASP A 554 -38.20 4.37 -14.51
C ASP A 554 -38.33 5.66 -13.67
N LYS A 555 -37.22 6.25 -13.21
CA LYS A 555 -37.20 7.33 -12.21
C LYS A 555 -37.22 8.71 -12.82
N ASP A 556 -38.08 9.57 -12.27
CA ASP A 556 -37.97 11.01 -12.49
C ASP A 556 -36.80 11.58 -11.68
N LEU A 557 -35.71 11.91 -12.38
CA LEU A 557 -34.54 12.59 -11.79
C LEU A 557 -34.64 14.13 -11.89
N THR A 558 -35.82 14.71 -12.15
CA THR A 558 -36.01 16.17 -12.16
C THR A 558 -35.55 16.78 -10.84
N GLY A 559 -34.68 17.79 -10.92
CA GLY A 559 -34.16 18.51 -9.75
C GLY A 559 -33.16 17.75 -8.86
N THR A 560 -32.82 16.49 -9.17
CA THR A 560 -31.86 15.72 -8.34
C THR A 560 -30.41 16.19 -8.50
N ILE A 561 -29.67 16.12 -7.40
CA ILE A 561 -28.23 16.38 -7.34
C ILE A 561 -27.51 15.02 -7.33
N LEU A 562 -26.62 14.78 -8.30
CA LEU A 562 -25.88 13.52 -8.47
C LEU A 562 -24.35 13.70 -8.32
N ALA A 563 -23.90 14.87 -7.87
CA ALA A 563 -22.48 15.17 -7.74
C ALA A 563 -21.81 14.16 -6.78
N GLY A 564 -20.74 13.51 -7.23
CA GLY A 564 -20.04 12.48 -6.44
C GLY A 564 -20.78 11.15 -6.27
N ALA A 565 -22.01 10.99 -6.76
CA ALA A 565 -22.76 9.73 -6.62
C ALA A 565 -22.05 8.57 -7.34
N ASP A 566 -22.11 7.38 -6.75
CA ASP A 566 -21.60 6.16 -7.39
C ASP A 566 -22.73 5.43 -8.12
N LEU A 567 -22.71 5.50 -9.45
CA LEU A 567 -23.66 4.84 -10.35
C LEU A 567 -23.01 3.64 -11.07
N THR A 568 -21.97 3.03 -10.49
CA THR A 568 -21.28 1.88 -11.08
C THR A 568 -22.28 0.76 -11.39
N ASN A 569 -22.30 0.29 -12.64
CA ASN A 569 -23.26 -0.70 -13.16
C ASN A 569 -24.76 -0.34 -13.00
N ALA A 570 -25.12 0.92 -12.71
CA ALA A 570 -26.52 1.34 -12.63
C ALA A 570 -27.16 1.46 -14.02
N SER A 571 -28.47 1.20 -14.11
CA SER A 571 -29.27 1.42 -15.32
C SER A 571 -29.88 2.83 -15.29
N LEU A 572 -29.48 3.66 -16.25
CA LEU A 572 -29.99 5.00 -16.53
C LEU A 572 -30.55 5.11 -17.96
N ALA A 573 -30.97 3.97 -18.54
CA ALA A 573 -31.47 3.91 -19.90
C ALA A 573 -32.67 4.85 -20.13
N GLY A 574 -32.57 5.70 -21.14
CA GLY A 574 -33.60 6.68 -21.51
C GLY A 574 -33.77 7.89 -20.57
N ILE A 575 -32.97 8.01 -19.50
CA ILE A 575 -33.09 9.11 -18.53
C ILE A 575 -32.68 10.45 -19.14
N ASP A 576 -33.37 11.52 -18.77
CA ASP A 576 -32.92 12.89 -19.01
C ASP A 576 -31.90 13.34 -17.94
N LEU A 577 -30.62 13.33 -18.31
CA LEU A 577 -29.53 13.87 -17.50
C LEU A 577 -29.12 15.29 -17.95
N SER A 578 -29.89 15.93 -18.83
CA SER A 578 -29.51 17.21 -19.45
C SER A 578 -29.22 18.29 -18.40
N TYR A 579 -28.08 18.97 -18.58
CA TYR A 579 -27.57 20.04 -17.72
C TYR A 579 -27.35 19.66 -16.24
N LYS A 580 -27.34 18.36 -15.90
CA LYS A 580 -26.98 17.91 -14.55
C LYS A 580 -25.49 18.11 -14.29
N ASP A 581 -25.19 18.52 -13.06
CA ASP A 581 -23.83 18.45 -12.52
C ASP A 581 -23.52 17.00 -12.17
N LEU A 582 -22.62 16.39 -12.95
CA LEU A 582 -22.04 15.07 -12.70
C LEU A 582 -20.59 15.17 -12.22
N THR A 583 -20.20 16.26 -11.55
CA THR A 583 -18.85 16.41 -10.99
C THR A 583 -18.60 15.32 -9.95
N GLY A 584 -17.53 14.54 -10.13
CA GLY A 584 -17.18 13.42 -9.24
C GLY A 584 -18.05 12.17 -9.37
N THR A 585 -19.14 12.19 -10.14
CA THR A 585 -20.02 11.02 -10.33
C THR A 585 -19.27 9.88 -11.00
N ILE A 586 -19.37 8.67 -10.44
CA ILE A 586 -18.77 7.45 -10.99
C ILE A 586 -19.80 6.78 -11.90
N LEU A 587 -19.42 6.47 -13.14
CA LEU A 587 -20.30 5.92 -14.18
C LEU A 587 -19.77 4.59 -14.75
N ALA A 588 -18.72 3.98 -14.18
CA ALA A 588 -18.12 2.77 -14.74
C ALA A 588 -19.16 1.62 -14.88
N GLY A 589 -19.27 1.02 -16.06
CA GLY A 589 -20.27 -0.03 -16.33
C GLY A 589 -21.73 0.42 -16.39
N ALA A 590 -22.04 1.71 -16.19
CA ALA A 590 -23.42 2.20 -16.19
C ALA A 590 -24.07 2.10 -17.58
N ASP A 591 -25.36 1.77 -17.62
CA ASP A 591 -26.16 1.77 -18.84
C ASP A 591 -26.81 3.14 -19.05
N LEU A 592 -26.35 3.85 -20.07
CA LEU A 592 -26.82 5.16 -20.51
C LEU A 592 -27.53 5.08 -21.87
N THR A 593 -28.00 3.89 -22.27
CA THR A 593 -28.66 3.64 -23.57
C THR A 593 -29.78 4.66 -23.83
N ASN A 594 -29.66 5.43 -24.92
CA ASN A 594 -30.55 6.54 -25.31
C ASN A 594 -30.76 7.65 -24.24
N ALA A 595 -29.89 7.77 -23.24
CA ALA A 595 -29.97 8.84 -22.23
C ALA A 595 -29.66 10.22 -22.84
N SER A 596 -30.36 11.27 -22.39
CA SER A 596 -30.08 12.65 -22.84
C SER A 596 -28.95 13.25 -22.01
N LEU A 597 -27.79 13.47 -22.66
CA LEU A 597 -26.62 14.10 -22.05
C LEU A 597 -26.45 15.58 -22.45
N ALA A 598 -27.51 16.27 -22.88
CA ALA A 598 -27.38 17.64 -23.41
C ALA A 598 -26.77 18.59 -22.35
N GLY A 599 -25.67 19.27 -22.67
CA GLY A 599 -24.96 20.16 -21.74
C GLY A 599 -24.21 19.48 -20.57
N VAL A 600 -24.20 18.13 -20.49
CA VAL A 600 -23.41 17.38 -19.50
C VAL A 600 -21.93 17.36 -19.88
N ASP A 601 -21.08 17.64 -18.90
CA ASP A 601 -19.62 17.57 -18.99
C ASP A 601 -19.10 16.14 -18.70
N LEU A 602 -18.48 15.56 -19.73
CA LEU A 602 -17.87 14.23 -19.70
C LEU A 602 -16.33 14.26 -19.64
N SER A 603 -15.71 15.45 -19.59
CA SER A 603 -14.26 15.58 -19.46
C SER A 603 -13.77 14.92 -18.16
N GLY A 604 -12.62 14.25 -18.25
CA GLY A 604 -12.00 13.48 -17.16
C GLY A 604 -12.82 12.29 -16.61
N LYS A 605 -14.00 11.98 -17.15
CA LYS A 605 -14.84 10.87 -16.66
C LYS A 605 -14.21 9.50 -16.94
N ASN A 606 -14.28 8.61 -15.98
CA ASN A 606 -14.11 7.18 -16.24
C ASN A 606 -15.44 6.60 -16.74
N LEU A 607 -15.49 6.27 -18.04
CA LEU A 607 -16.63 5.63 -18.70
C LEU A 607 -16.30 4.18 -19.11
N THR A 608 -15.32 3.55 -18.44
CA THR A 608 -14.94 2.14 -18.68
C THR A 608 -16.17 1.24 -18.59
N GLY A 609 -16.40 0.41 -19.60
CA GLY A 609 -17.52 -0.54 -19.66
C GLY A 609 -18.93 0.07 -19.78
N THR A 610 -19.07 1.40 -19.93
CA THR A 610 -20.39 2.05 -20.05
C THR A 610 -21.14 1.63 -21.31
N ILE A 611 -22.46 1.52 -21.23
CA ILE A 611 -23.31 1.32 -22.40
C ILE A 611 -23.83 2.69 -22.86
N LEU A 612 -23.32 3.20 -23.96
CA LEU A 612 -23.63 4.52 -24.53
C LEU A 612 -24.43 4.38 -25.85
N VAL A 613 -25.15 3.28 -26.01
CA VAL A 613 -25.86 2.91 -27.24
C VAL A 613 -26.89 3.98 -27.61
N GLY A 614 -26.78 4.51 -28.84
CA GLY A 614 -27.66 5.55 -29.36
C GLY A 614 -27.50 6.94 -28.73
N VAL A 615 -26.51 7.16 -27.86
CA VAL A 615 -26.29 8.45 -27.18
C VAL A 615 -25.71 9.50 -28.13
N ASP A 616 -26.21 10.74 -28.05
CA ASP A 616 -25.62 11.86 -28.77
C ASP A 616 -24.38 12.42 -28.02
N LEU A 617 -23.20 12.07 -28.52
CA LEU A 617 -21.92 12.60 -28.05
C LEU A 617 -21.40 13.74 -28.95
N SER A 618 -22.19 14.24 -29.92
CA SER A 618 -21.72 15.17 -30.94
C SER A 618 -21.09 16.43 -30.34
N GLY A 619 -19.83 16.71 -30.72
CA GLY A 619 -19.09 17.90 -30.31
C GLY A 619 -18.81 18.02 -28.81
N LYS A 620 -18.98 16.96 -28.02
CA LYS A 620 -18.62 16.97 -26.59
C LYS A 620 -17.12 17.01 -26.39
N ASP A 621 -16.70 17.71 -25.33
CA ASP A 621 -15.35 17.57 -24.80
C ASP A 621 -15.24 16.22 -24.08
N LEU A 622 -14.33 15.37 -24.56
CA LEU A 622 -13.97 14.09 -23.96
C LEU A 622 -12.49 14.07 -23.52
N THR A 623 -11.86 15.22 -23.31
CA THR A 623 -10.46 15.28 -22.85
C THR A 623 -10.32 14.56 -21.50
N GLY A 624 -9.33 13.66 -21.40
CA GLY A 624 -9.12 12.83 -20.21
C GLY A 624 -10.17 11.73 -19.97
N THR A 625 -11.22 11.59 -20.79
CA THR A 625 -12.24 10.54 -20.65
C THR A 625 -11.68 9.17 -21.05
N ILE A 626 -11.87 8.16 -20.20
CA ILE A 626 -11.51 6.74 -20.45
C ILE A 626 -12.73 6.01 -21.01
N LEU A 627 -12.58 5.30 -22.13
CA LEU A 627 -13.66 4.61 -22.86
C LEU A 627 -13.42 3.10 -23.06
N ALA A 628 -12.42 2.53 -22.38
CA ALA A 628 -12.08 1.12 -22.49
C ALA A 628 -13.30 0.21 -22.20
N GLY A 629 -13.60 -0.72 -23.09
CA GLY A 629 -14.75 -1.64 -22.98
C GLY A 629 -16.13 -1.00 -23.12
N ALA A 630 -16.24 0.31 -23.40
CA ALA A 630 -17.54 0.97 -23.56
C ALA A 630 -18.27 0.54 -24.84
N ASP A 631 -19.60 0.45 -24.79
CA ASP A 631 -20.45 0.24 -25.96
C ASP A 631 -20.85 1.59 -26.56
N LEU A 632 -20.26 1.96 -27.70
CA LEU A 632 -20.64 3.17 -28.44
C LEU A 632 -21.59 2.86 -29.61
N THR A 633 -22.16 1.65 -29.72
CA THR A 633 -22.96 1.24 -30.89
C THR A 633 -24.08 2.25 -31.21
N ASN A 634 -24.10 2.76 -32.44
CA ASN A 634 -24.99 3.85 -32.90
C ASN A 634 -24.88 5.19 -32.16
N ALA A 635 -23.87 5.43 -31.32
CA ALA A 635 -23.63 6.74 -30.70
C ALA A 635 -23.13 7.77 -31.74
N SER A 636 -23.50 9.03 -31.58
CA SER A 636 -23.04 10.08 -32.51
C SER A 636 -21.67 10.62 -32.11
N LEU A 637 -20.62 10.20 -32.82
CA LEU A 637 -19.23 10.68 -32.61
C LEU A 637 -18.85 11.88 -33.50
N ALA A 638 -19.83 12.62 -34.00
CA ALA A 638 -19.61 13.77 -34.88
C ALA A 638 -18.81 14.87 -34.15
N GLY A 639 -17.69 15.31 -34.72
CA GLY A 639 -16.82 16.32 -34.11
C GLY A 639 -16.03 15.88 -32.86
N ILE A 640 -16.17 14.63 -32.41
CA ILE A 640 -15.35 14.06 -31.32
C ILE A 640 -13.89 13.87 -31.77
N ASP A 641 -12.96 14.39 -30.97
CA ASP A 641 -11.54 14.06 -31.01
C ASP A 641 -11.30 12.67 -30.37
N LEU A 642 -10.64 11.78 -31.11
CA LEU A 642 -10.29 10.43 -30.67
C LEU A 642 -8.78 10.24 -30.46
N SER A 643 -7.96 11.28 -30.69
CA SER A 643 -6.52 11.24 -30.47
C SER A 643 -6.18 10.95 -29.00
N TYR A 644 -5.11 10.18 -28.79
CA TYR A 644 -4.59 9.76 -27.48
C TYR A 644 -5.58 9.05 -26.55
N LYS A 645 -6.71 8.56 -27.08
CA LYS A 645 -7.71 7.82 -26.30
C LYS A 645 -7.35 6.35 -26.12
N ASP A 646 -7.64 5.86 -24.92
CA ASP A 646 -7.78 4.41 -24.71
C ASP A 646 -9.18 3.97 -25.15
N LEU A 647 -9.23 3.21 -26.24
CA LEU A 647 -10.42 2.56 -26.79
C LEU A 647 -10.27 1.01 -26.74
N THR A 648 -9.45 0.49 -25.82
CA THR A 648 -9.23 -0.95 -25.65
C THR A 648 -10.57 -1.65 -25.40
N GLY A 649 -10.95 -2.61 -26.24
CA GLY A 649 -12.21 -3.35 -26.11
C GLY A 649 -13.50 -2.55 -26.38
N THR A 650 -13.42 -1.28 -26.82
CA THR A 650 -14.60 -0.44 -27.10
C THR A 650 -15.37 -0.95 -28.33
N MET A 651 -16.70 -0.98 -28.27
CA MET A 651 -17.54 -1.33 -29.43
C MET A 651 -17.85 -0.09 -30.28
N LEU A 652 -17.32 -0.07 -31.50
CA LEU A 652 -17.41 0.99 -32.51
C LEU A 652 -18.04 0.48 -33.81
N VAL A 653 -18.90 -0.54 -33.72
CA VAL A 653 -19.58 -1.20 -34.84
C VAL A 653 -20.25 -0.17 -35.77
N GLY A 654 -19.97 -0.25 -37.07
CA GLY A 654 -20.58 0.57 -38.12
C GLY A 654 -20.24 2.06 -38.11
N HIS A 655 -19.29 2.52 -37.28
CA HIS A 655 -19.00 3.95 -37.16
C HIS A 655 -18.27 4.54 -38.38
N ASP A 656 -18.62 5.77 -38.73
CA ASP A 656 -17.82 6.57 -39.64
C ASP A 656 -16.66 7.24 -38.90
N LEU A 657 -15.46 6.67 -39.04
CA LEU A 657 -14.21 7.21 -38.52
C LEU A 657 -13.40 7.91 -39.63
N SER A 658 -13.98 8.14 -40.81
CA SER A 658 -13.27 8.64 -41.99
C SER A 658 -12.57 9.98 -41.71
N GLY A 659 -11.27 10.02 -41.97
CA GLY A 659 -10.44 11.21 -41.76
C GLY A 659 -10.28 11.67 -40.31
N LYS A 660 -10.71 10.89 -39.31
CA LYS A 660 -10.43 11.19 -37.90
C LYS A 660 -8.94 10.97 -37.59
N ASP A 661 -8.39 11.87 -36.79
CA ASP A 661 -7.07 11.68 -36.20
C ASP A 661 -7.16 10.64 -35.09
N LEU A 662 -6.41 9.54 -35.23
CA LEU A 662 -6.25 8.50 -34.23
C LEU A 662 -4.80 8.46 -33.67
N THR A 663 -4.03 9.54 -33.78
CA THR A 663 -2.67 9.62 -33.25
C THR A 663 -2.67 9.28 -31.76
N GLY A 664 -1.87 8.31 -31.35
CA GLY A 664 -1.80 7.85 -29.95
C GLY A 664 -3.00 7.04 -29.43
N THR A 665 -4.04 6.82 -30.23
CA THR A 665 -5.21 6.01 -29.82
C THR A 665 -4.86 4.53 -29.72
N ILE A 666 -5.24 3.89 -28.61
CA ILE A 666 -5.12 2.44 -28.37
C ILE A 666 -6.41 1.76 -28.86
N LEU A 667 -6.29 0.71 -29.68
CA LEU A 667 -7.42 0.00 -30.31
C LEU A 667 -7.42 -1.52 -30.06
N ALA A 668 -6.54 -2.02 -29.18
CA ALA A 668 -6.43 -3.44 -28.89
C ALA A 668 -7.78 -4.02 -28.42
N GLY A 669 -8.23 -5.10 -29.03
CA GLY A 669 -9.53 -5.73 -28.73
C GLY A 669 -10.78 -4.93 -29.11
N ALA A 670 -10.67 -3.72 -29.69
CA ALA A 670 -11.84 -2.92 -30.07
C ALA A 670 -12.66 -3.59 -31.18
N ASP A 671 -13.98 -3.36 -31.20
CA ASP A 671 -14.85 -3.83 -32.28
C ASP A 671 -15.11 -2.72 -33.31
N LEU A 672 -14.47 -2.85 -34.47
CA LEU A 672 -14.60 -1.96 -35.63
C LEU A 672 -15.39 -2.62 -36.77
N THR A 673 -16.23 -3.63 -36.50
CA THR A 673 -17.03 -4.34 -37.50
C THR A 673 -17.81 -3.37 -38.39
N ASN A 674 -17.57 -3.44 -39.71
CA ASN A 674 -18.10 -2.54 -40.75
C ASN A 674 -17.83 -1.03 -40.53
N ALA A 675 -16.85 -0.62 -39.73
CA ALA A 675 -16.48 0.78 -39.56
C ALA A 675 -15.78 1.36 -40.81
N SER A 676 -16.04 2.62 -41.14
CA SER A 676 -15.33 3.32 -42.22
C SER A 676 -14.03 3.91 -41.72
N LEU A 677 -12.91 3.40 -42.21
CA LEU A 677 -11.55 3.88 -41.89
C LEU A 677 -10.93 4.72 -43.03
N ALA A 678 -11.74 5.28 -43.93
CA ALA A 678 -11.23 6.01 -45.10
C ALA A 678 -10.35 7.21 -44.68
N GLY A 679 -9.11 7.27 -45.17
CA GLY A 679 -8.15 8.32 -44.80
C GLY A 679 -7.56 8.24 -43.38
N VAL A 680 -7.94 7.24 -42.57
CA VAL A 680 -7.32 6.98 -41.26
C VAL A 680 -5.96 6.32 -41.43
N ASP A 681 -4.94 6.85 -40.74
CA ASP A 681 -3.60 6.25 -40.61
C ASP A 681 -3.63 5.10 -39.59
N LEU A 682 -3.16 3.93 -40.03
CA LEU A 682 -3.05 2.71 -39.21
C LEU A 682 -1.60 2.28 -39.00
N SER A 683 -0.62 3.03 -39.51
CA SER A 683 0.80 2.74 -39.33
C SER A 683 1.17 2.77 -37.84
N TYR A 684 2.05 1.85 -37.44
CA TYR A 684 2.55 1.67 -36.07
C TYR A 684 1.48 1.44 -34.99
N LYS A 685 0.22 1.15 -35.37
CA LYS A 685 -0.86 0.86 -34.41
C LYS A 685 -0.79 -0.56 -33.86
N ASP A 686 -1.11 -0.69 -32.57
CA ASP A 686 -1.50 -1.96 -32.00
C ASP A 686 -2.98 -2.23 -32.29
N LEU A 687 -3.24 -3.25 -33.11
CA LEU A 687 -4.58 -3.78 -33.40
C LEU A 687 -4.70 -5.24 -32.90
N THR A 688 -3.94 -5.61 -31.86
CA THR A 688 -3.99 -6.94 -31.26
C THR A 688 -5.41 -7.28 -30.81
N GLY A 689 -5.96 -8.39 -31.28
CA GLY A 689 -7.32 -8.84 -30.95
C GLY A 689 -8.47 -7.95 -31.49
N THR A 690 -8.19 -6.90 -32.27
CA THR A 690 -9.22 -6.00 -32.81
C THR A 690 -10.13 -6.73 -33.81
N ILE A 691 -11.44 -6.49 -33.72
CA ILE A 691 -12.43 -7.05 -34.65
C ILE A 691 -12.59 -6.07 -35.81
N LEU A 692 -12.20 -6.47 -37.02
CA LEU A 692 -12.14 -5.68 -38.25
C LEU A 692 -13.03 -6.31 -39.35
N VAL A 693 -14.10 -7.00 -38.93
CA VAL A 693 -14.97 -7.77 -39.82
C VAL A 693 -15.64 -6.85 -40.85
N GLY A 694 -15.47 -7.17 -42.13
CA GLY A 694 -16.02 -6.40 -43.25
C GLY A 694 -15.39 -5.01 -43.48
N VAL A 695 -14.30 -4.66 -42.79
CA VAL A 695 -13.63 -3.36 -42.92
C VAL A 695 -12.81 -3.28 -44.21
N ASP A 696 -12.79 -2.11 -44.86
CA ASP A 696 -11.91 -1.83 -45.99
C ASP A 696 -10.55 -1.28 -45.54
N LEU A 697 -9.52 -2.09 -45.75
CA LEU A 697 -8.11 -1.79 -45.52
C LEU A 697 -7.33 -1.73 -46.85
N SER A 698 -7.99 -1.79 -48.01
CA SER A 698 -7.32 -1.88 -49.31
C SER A 698 -6.32 -0.74 -49.54
N GLY A 699 -5.12 -1.10 -49.98
CA GLY A 699 -4.01 -0.16 -50.23
C GLY A 699 -3.54 0.68 -49.04
N LYS A 700 -3.95 0.38 -47.79
CA LYS A 700 -3.47 1.09 -46.60
C LYS A 700 -2.01 0.75 -46.29
N ASP A 701 -1.29 1.75 -45.76
CA ASP A 701 0.00 1.50 -45.12
C ASP A 701 -0.23 0.88 -43.73
N LEU A 702 0.24 -0.35 -43.56
CA LEU A 702 0.26 -1.06 -42.28
C LEU A 702 1.70 -1.22 -41.74
N THR A 703 2.65 -0.37 -42.15
CA THR A 703 4.02 -0.39 -41.63
C THR A 703 4.01 -0.29 -40.10
N GLY A 704 4.65 -1.24 -39.41
CA GLY A 704 4.70 -1.28 -37.95
C GLY A 704 3.40 -1.72 -37.24
N THR A 705 2.27 -1.89 -37.93
CA THR A 705 1.00 -2.31 -37.32
C THR A 705 1.05 -3.75 -36.81
N ILE A 706 0.57 -4.00 -35.59
CA ILE A 706 0.44 -5.34 -34.97
C ILE A 706 -0.96 -5.89 -35.25
N LEU A 707 -1.06 -7.13 -35.74
CA LEU A 707 -2.33 -7.78 -36.14
C LEU A 707 -2.58 -9.13 -35.43
N ALA A 708 -1.78 -9.46 -34.41
CA ALA A 708 -1.89 -10.72 -33.69
C ALA A 708 -3.30 -10.87 -33.09
N GLY A 709 -3.97 -11.99 -33.33
CA GLY A 709 -5.32 -12.26 -32.85
C GLY A 709 -6.45 -11.42 -33.49
N ALA A 710 -6.16 -10.51 -34.42
CA ALA A 710 -7.20 -9.67 -35.03
C ALA A 710 -8.18 -10.48 -35.90
N ASP A 711 -9.46 -10.11 -35.91
CA ASP A 711 -10.46 -10.73 -36.78
C ASP A 711 -10.66 -9.92 -38.06
N LEU A 712 -10.10 -10.40 -39.17
CA LEU A 712 -10.22 -9.81 -40.51
C LEU A 712 -11.25 -10.54 -41.38
N THR A 713 -12.24 -11.22 -40.77
CA THR A 713 -13.27 -11.97 -41.52
C THR A 713 -14.00 -11.07 -42.53
N ASN A 714 -14.03 -11.46 -43.80
CA ASN A 714 -14.56 -10.68 -44.93
C ASN A 714 -13.96 -9.26 -45.10
N ALA A 715 -12.82 -8.93 -44.46
CA ALA A 715 -12.17 -7.63 -44.64
C ALA A 715 -11.52 -7.52 -46.04
N SER A 716 -11.43 -6.30 -46.55
CA SER A 716 -10.75 -5.99 -47.81
C SER A 716 -9.30 -5.59 -47.53
N LEU A 717 -8.35 -6.41 -47.95
CA LEU A 717 -6.90 -6.24 -47.81
C LEU A 717 -6.19 -6.19 -49.18
N ALA A 718 -6.93 -5.83 -50.24
CA ALA A 718 -6.42 -5.84 -51.61
C ALA A 718 -5.20 -4.93 -51.78
N GLY A 719 -4.13 -5.47 -52.38
CA GLY A 719 -2.86 -4.77 -52.65
C GLY A 719 -2.04 -4.38 -51.42
N ILE A 720 -2.36 -4.89 -50.23
CA ILE A 720 -1.69 -4.51 -48.98
C ILE A 720 -0.35 -5.24 -48.79
N ASP A 721 0.57 -4.65 -48.03
CA ASP A 721 1.82 -5.32 -47.63
C ASP A 721 1.71 -5.90 -46.21
N LEU A 722 1.65 -7.23 -46.13
CA LEU A 722 1.72 -7.99 -44.87
C LEU A 722 3.08 -8.67 -44.68
N SER A 723 4.09 -8.33 -45.48
CA SER A 723 5.38 -9.02 -45.46
C SER A 723 6.00 -9.02 -44.06
N TYR A 724 6.43 -10.19 -43.62
CA TYR A 724 7.05 -10.45 -42.31
C TYR A 724 6.20 -10.08 -41.09
N LYS A 725 4.89 -9.83 -41.26
CA LYS A 725 3.98 -9.63 -40.13
C LYS A 725 3.71 -10.93 -39.37
N ASP A 726 3.66 -10.81 -38.05
CA ASP A 726 3.05 -11.82 -37.21
C ASP A 726 1.53 -11.78 -37.38
N LEU A 727 0.96 -12.89 -37.89
CA LEU A 727 -0.47 -13.12 -38.01
C LEU A 727 -0.92 -14.29 -37.10
N THR A 728 -0.21 -14.54 -36.00
CA THR A 728 -0.57 -15.54 -34.99
C THR A 728 -1.94 -15.21 -34.40
N GLY A 729 -2.84 -16.18 -34.38
CA GLY A 729 -4.24 -16.01 -33.94
C GLY A 729 -5.15 -15.21 -34.89
N THR A 730 -4.62 -14.51 -35.90
CA THR A 730 -5.42 -13.70 -36.83
C THR A 730 -6.40 -14.55 -37.63
N ILE A 731 -7.67 -14.12 -37.71
CA ILE A 731 -8.72 -14.78 -38.49
C ILE A 731 -8.82 -14.11 -39.86
N LEU A 732 -8.77 -14.89 -40.94
CA LEU A 732 -8.75 -14.39 -42.33
C LEU A 732 -9.91 -14.95 -43.19
N ALA A 733 -10.89 -15.63 -42.61
CA ALA A 733 -11.95 -16.29 -43.38
C ALA A 733 -12.72 -15.29 -44.27
N GLY A 734 -12.87 -15.59 -45.56
CA GLY A 734 -13.52 -14.70 -46.52
C GLY A 734 -12.79 -13.40 -46.87
N ALA A 735 -11.60 -13.15 -46.31
CA ALA A 735 -10.86 -11.91 -46.56
C ALA A 735 -10.37 -11.78 -48.02
N ASP A 736 -10.38 -10.56 -48.56
CA ASP A 736 -9.83 -10.26 -49.88
C ASP A 736 -8.37 -9.84 -49.78
N LEU A 737 -7.46 -10.75 -50.13
CA LEU A 737 -6.01 -10.58 -50.18
C LEU A 737 -5.50 -10.42 -51.63
N THR A 738 -6.36 -10.00 -52.58
CA THR A 738 -6.00 -9.86 -54.00
C THR A 738 -4.75 -8.99 -54.19
N ASN A 739 -3.72 -9.54 -54.82
CA ASN A 739 -2.40 -8.93 -55.01
C ASN A 739 -1.68 -8.47 -53.70
N ALA A 740 -2.06 -8.97 -52.52
CA ALA A 740 -1.34 -8.67 -51.27
C ALA A 740 0.05 -9.33 -51.23
N SER A 741 1.01 -8.69 -50.55
CA SER A 741 2.33 -9.28 -50.29
C SER A 741 2.31 -10.07 -48.98
N LEU A 742 2.62 -11.36 -49.06
CA LEU A 742 2.67 -12.30 -47.93
C LEU A 742 4.10 -12.83 -47.68
N ALA A 743 5.15 -12.15 -48.16
CA ALA A 743 6.52 -12.63 -48.02
C ALA A 743 6.89 -12.85 -46.54
N GLY A 744 7.50 -13.99 -46.19
CA GLY A 744 7.88 -14.31 -44.81
C GLY A 744 6.73 -14.61 -43.82
N VAL A 745 5.46 -14.39 -44.17
CA VAL A 745 4.30 -14.71 -43.33
C VAL A 745 4.11 -16.22 -43.20
N ASP A 746 3.99 -16.74 -41.98
CA ASP A 746 3.54 -18.11 -41.74
C ASP A 746 2.02 -18.23 -41.94
N LEU A 747 1.61 -19.21 -42.74
CA LEU A 747 0.23 -19.52 -43.06
C LEU A 747 -0.12 -20.98 -42.73
N SER A 748 0.81 -21.76 -42.18
CA SER A 748 0.62 -23.18 -41.85
C SER A 748 -0.55 -23.38 -40.89
N GLY A 749 -1.35 -24.43 -41.12
CA GLY A 749 -2.56 -24.75 -40.33
C GLY A 749 -3.69 -23.70 -40.31
N LYS A 750 -3.55 -22.53 -40.95
CA LYS A 750 -4.55 -21.46 -40.88
C LYS A 750 -5.86 -21.81 -41.58
N ASN A 751 -6.94 -21.22 -41.05
CA ASN A 751 -8.24 -21.19 -41.72
C ASN A 751 -8.28 -20.01 -42.71
N LEU A 752 -8.26 -20.34 -43.99
CA LEU A 752 -8.33 -19.45 -45.15
C LEU A 752 -9.59 -19.77 -45.98
N THR A 753 -10.65 -20.31 -45.34
CA THR A 753 -11.91 -20.64 -46.00
C THR A 753 -12.48 -19.41 -46.70
N GLY A 754 -12.78 -19.52 -48.00
CA GLY A 754 -13.36 -18.44 -48.79
C GLY A 754 -12.47 -17.23 -49.07
N THR A 755 -11.18 -17.24 -48.70
CA THR A 755 -10.27 -16.10 -48.99
C THR A 755 -10.09 -15.88 -50.48
N ILE A 756 -9.92 -14.63 -50.90
CA ILE A 756 -9.54 -14.26 -52.27
C ILE A 756 -8.03 -13.98 -52.28
N LEU A 757 -7.26 -14.86 -52.91
CA LEU A 757 -5.78 -14.83 -53.00
C LEU A 757 -5.32 -14.61 -54.45
N VAL A 758 -6.17 -13.96 -55.26
CA VAL A 758 -5.97 -13.78 -56.70
C VAL A 758 -4.68 -13.00 -56.96
N GLY A 759 -3.82 -13.57 -57.82
CA GLY A 759 -2.54 -12.98 -58.22
C GLY A 759 -1.44 -12.94 -57.15
N VAL A 760 -1.67 -13.48 -55.95
CA VAL A 760 -0.69 -13.50 -54.85
C VAL A 760 0.48 -14.43 -55.16
N ASP A 761 1.67 -14.11 -54.65
CA ASP A 761 2.82 -15.02 -54.64
C ASP A 761 2.89 -15.78 -53.30
N LEU A 762 2.64 -17.08 -53.37
CA LEU A 762 2.73 -18.01 -52.25
C LEU A 762 3.92 -18.98 -52.41
N SER A 763 4.80 -18.77 -53.39
CA SER A 763 5.83 -19.76 -53.74
C SER A 763 6.80 -20.08 -52.59
N GLY A 764 7.15 -21.35 -52.47
CA GLY A 764 8.04 -21.88 -51.42
C GLY A 764 7.45 -21.93 -50.01
N LYS A 765 6.16 -21.57 -49.81
CA LYS A 765 5.52 -21.59 -48.48
C LYS A 765 5.14 -22.99 -48.02
N ASP A 766 5.14 -23.17 -46.69
CA ASP A 766 4.45 -24.27 -46.03
C ASP A 766 3.00 -23.85 -45.71
N LEU A 767 2.04 -24.57 -46.31
CA LEU A 767 0.60 -24.47 -46.12
C LEU A 767 0.04 -25.83 -45.64
N THR A 768 0.86 -26.68 -45.02
CA THR A 768 0.45 -27.97 -44.45
C THR A 768 -0.74 -27.79 -43.51
N GLY A 769 -1.76 -28.64 -43.67
CA GLY A 769 -2.97 -28.65 -42.84
C GLY A 769 -3.87 -27.40 -42.95
N THR A 770 -3.62 -26.49 -43.90
CA THR A 770 -4.48 -25.31 -44.11
C THR A 770 -5.89 -25.68 -44.58
N ILE A 771 -6.86 -24.82 -44.26
CA ILE A 771 -8.23 -24.92 -44.75
C ILE A 771 -8.45 -23.81 -45.78
N LEU A 772 -8.39 -24.17 -47.07
CA LEU A 772 -8.59 -23.30 -48.24
C LEU A 772 -9.92 -23.61 -48.95
N ALA A 773 -10.90 -24.13 -48.20
CA ALA A 773 -12.19 -24.55 -48.76
C ALA A 773 -12.92 -23.35 -49.36
N GLY A 774 -13.31 -23.45 -50.63
CA GLY A 774 -13.96 -22.36 -51.38
C GLY A 774 -13.11 -21.11 -51.62
N ALA A 775 -11.80 -21.13 -51.34
CA ALA A 775 -10.92 -19.99 -51.61
C ALA A 775 -10.68 -19.77 -53.13
N ASP A 776 -10.37 -18.55 -53.53
CA ASP A 776 -10.01 -18.19 -54.91
C ASP A 776 -8.51 -17.90 -55.02
N LEU A 777 -7.77 -18.83 -55.64
CA LEU A 777 -6.35 -18.73 -55.96
C LEU A 777 -6.12 -18.62 -57.47
N THR A 778 -7.02 -17.94 -58.19
CA THR A 778 -6.88 -17.67 -59.63
C THR A 778 -5.61 -16.87 -59.92
N ASN A 779 -4.82 -17.31 -60.90
CA ASN A 779 -3.50 -16.74 -61.28
C ASN A 779 -2.42 -16.74 -60.17
N THR A 780 -2.64 -17.37 -59.01
CA THR A 780 -1.69 -17.40 -57.88
C THR A 780 -0.43 -18.21 -58.22
N ASN A 781 0.73 -17.81 -57.68
CA ASN A 781 1.97 -18.59 -57.76
C ASN A 781 2.11 -19.52 -56.55
N LEU A 782 1.92 -20.83 -56.77
CA LEU A 782 2.02 -21.91 -55.76
C LEU A 782 3.22 -22.83 -56.04
N SER A 783 4.26 -22.32 -56.72
CA SER A 783 5.45 -23.11 -57.07
C SER A 783 6.26 -23.48 -55.82
N ASN A 784 6.67 -24.73 -55.68
CA ASN A 784 7.41 -25.29 -54.53
C ASN A 784 6.67 -25.18 -53.18
N VAL A 785 5.33 -25.13 -53.19
CA VAL A 785 4.52 -25.03 -51.97
C VAL A 785 4.25 -26.41 -51.36
N ILE A 786 4.18 -26.48 -50.02
CA ILE A 786 3.75 -27.67 -49.30
C ILE A 786 2.29 -27.50 -48.89
N LEU A 787 1.39 -28.36 -49.37
CA LEU A 787 -0.06 -28.38 -49.10
C LEU A 787 -0.50 -29.77 -48.59
N LYS A 788 0.40 -30.48 -47.91
CA LYS A 788 0.13 -31.82 -47.34
C LYS A 788 -1.07 -31.75 -46.38
N HIS A 789 -1.99 -32.70 -46.53
CA HIS A 789 -3.23 -32.80 -45.74
C HIS A 789 -4.15 -31.54 -45.78
N ALA A 790 -3.93 -30.59 -46.69
CA ALA A 790 -4.74 -29.37 -46.77
C ALA A 790 -6.16 -29.66 -47.30
N ASN A 791 -7.13 -28.88 -46.82
CA ASN A 791 -8.51 -28.91 -47.31
C ASN A 791 -8.72 -27.82 -48.38
N LEU A 792 -8.66 -28.23 -49.64
CA LEU A 792 -8.84 -27.42 -50.84
C LEU A 792 -10.20 -27.72 -51.52
N SER A 793 -11.21 -28.14 -50.76
CA SER A 793 -12.50 -28.52 -51.35
C SER A 793 -13.25 -27.31 -51.91
N ASN A 794 -13.76 -27.45 -53.14
CA ASN A 794 -14.40 -26.38 -53.93
C ASN A 794 -13.49 -25.16 -54.18
N VAL A 795 -12.16 -25.29 -54.05
CA VAL A 795 -11.21 -24.20 -54.32
C VAL A 795 -11.18 -23.83 -55.80
N THR A 796 -10.92 -22.56 -56.11
CA THR A 796 -10.58 -22.12 -57.47
C THR A 796 -9.07 -21.94 -57.60
N LEU A 797 -8.46 -22.62 -58.57
CA LEU A 797 -7.03 -22.61 -58.87
C LEU A 797 -6.79 -22.30 -60.37
N GLU A 798 -7.73 -21.61 -61.02
CA GLU A 798 -7.68 -21.42 -62.47
C GLU A 798 -6.44 -20.60 -62.89
N ASN A 799 -5.69 -21.11 -63.87
CA ASN A 799 -4.40 -20.58 -64.32
C ASN A 799 -3.29 -20.51 -63.23
N ALA A 800 -3.47 -21.16 -62.07
CA ALA A 800 -2.45 -21.17 -61.01
C ALA A 800 -1.19 -21.98 -61.40
N LYS A 801 -0.03 -21.54 -60.91
CA LYS A 801 1.26 -22.22 -61.11
C LYS A 801 1.52 -23.18 -59.96
N LEU A 802 1.46 -24.47 -60.20
CA LEU A 802 1.57 -25.55 -59.19
C LEU A 802 2.83 -26.41 -59.45
N LEU A 803 3.93 -25.77 -59.82
CA LEU A 803 5.20 -26.44 -60.15
C LEU A 803 5.84 -27.01 -58.88
N ASN A 804 6.19 -28.30 -58.86
CA ASN A 804 6.84 -28.97 -57.72
C ASN A 804 6.09 -28.77 -56.38
N VAL A 805 4.75 -28.81 -56.41
CA VAL A 805 3.90 -28.66 -55.22
C VAL A 805 3.68 -30.01 -54.52
N GLU A 806 3.70 -30.04 -53.19
CA GLU A 806 3.42 -31.25 -52.40
C GLU A 806 1.95 -31.25 -51.90
N LEU A 807 1.08 -31.99 -52.58
CA LEU A 807 -0.35 -32.14 -52.28
C LEU A 807 -0.70 -33.54 -51.74
N ASP A 808 0.24 -34.23 -51.08
CA ASP A 808 -0.03 -35.57 -50.53
C ASP A 808 -1.20 -35.53 -49.55
N SER A 809 -2.13 -36.47 -49.72
CA SER A 809 -3.33 -36.65 -48.92
C SER A 809 -4.22 -35.39 -48.80
N ALA A 810 -4.09 -34.43 -49.73
CA ALA A 810 -4.89 -33.21 -49.75
C ALA A 810 -6.31 -33.45 -50.31
N ASN A 811 -7.29 -32.68 -49.86
CA ASN A 811 -8.67 -32.77 -50.33
C ASN A 811 -8.98 -31.68 -51.36
N LEU A 812 -9.00 -32.03 -52.64
CA LEU A 812 -9.32 -31.20 -53.81
C LEU A 812 -10.72 -31.52 -54.39
N THR A 813 -11.65 -32.04 -53.57
CA THR A 813 -13.01 -32.38 -54.01
C THR A 813 -13.68 -31.15 -54.65
N ASN A 814 -14.20 -31.29 -55.88
CA ASN A 814 -14.79 -30.21 -56.70
C ASN A 814 -13.87 -29.00 -57.00
N ALA A 815 -12.54 -29.12 -56.88
CA ALA A 815 -11.63 -28.03 -57.19
C ALA A 815 -11.65 -27.64 -58.69
N ASN A 816 -11.62 -26.34 -59.01
CA ASN A 816 -11.39 -25.84 -60.37
C ASN A 816 -9.88 -25.71 -60.63
N LEU A 817 -9.29 -26.70 -61.29
CA LEU A 817 -7.87 -26.79 -61.67
C LEU A 817 -7.65 -26.45 -63.16
N ARG A 818 -8.55 -25.68 -63.78
CA ARG A 818 -8.46 -25.31 -65.21
C ARG A 818 -7.14 -24.62 -65.55
N ASN A 819 -6.54 -25.04 -66.66
CA ASN A 819 -5.31 -24.47 -67.23
C ASN A 819 -4.12 -24.44 -66.25
N THR A 820 -4.09 -25.30 -65.22
CA THR A 820 -3.03 -25.33 -64.21
C THR A 820 -1.74 -25.99 -64.71
N LEU A 821 -0.61 -25.60 -64.11
CA LEU A 821 0.68 -26.23 -64.33
C LEU A 821 1.09 -27.09 -63.13
N LEU A 822 0.72 -28.37 -63.11
CA LEU A 822 1.00 -29.37 -62.06
C LEU A 822 2.33 -30.11 -62.27
N VAL A 823 3.30 -29.46 -62.94
CA VAL A 823 4.55 -30.10 -63.34
C VAL A 823 5.37 -30.52 -62.12
N ASP A 824 5.81 -31.78 -62.08
CA ASP A 824 6.53 -32.42 -60.97
C ASP A 824 5.80 -32.35 -59.61
N ALA A 825 4.48 -32.15 -59.61
CA ALA A 825 3.67 -32.12 -58.38
C ALA A 825 3.46 -33.52 -57.76
N ASN A 826 3.41 -33.62 -56.43
CA ASN A 826 3.06 -34.85 -55.73
C ASN A 826 1.61 -34.80 -55.25
N LEU A 827 0.72 -35.56 -55.89
CA LEU A 827 -0.70 -35.71 -55.57
C LEU A 827 -1.02 -37.09 -54.97
N SER A 828 -0.03 -37.77 -54.38
CA SER A 828 -0.22 -39.09 -53.77
C SER A 828 -1.35 -39.08 -52.72
N ASN A 829 -2.23 -40.07 -52.75
CA ASN A 829 -3.39 -40.20 -51.85
C ASN A 829 -4.39 -39.02 -51.84
N ALA A 830 -4.25 -38.04 -52.74
CA ALA A 830 -5.13 -36.86 -52.78
C ALA A 830 -6.55 -37.22 -53.26
N ILE A 831 -7.55 -36.47 -52.79
CA ILE A 831 -8.96 -36.65 -53.17
C ILE A 831 -9.34 -35.56 -54.17
N LEU A 832 -9.42 -35.89 -55.45
CA LEU A 832 -9.77 -34.99 -56.56
C LEU A 832 -11.19 -35.25 -57.11
N THR A 833 -12.06 -35.89 -56.33
CA THR A 833 -13.42 -36.28 -56.73
C THR A 833 -14.20 -35.07 -57.26
N GLY A 834 -14.73 -35.15 -58.48
CA GLY A 834 -15.50 -34.08 -59.13
C GLY A 834 -14.71 -32.81 -59.52
N SER A 835 -13.38 -32.80 -59.39
CA SER A 835 -12.54 -31.66 -59.79
C SER A 835 -12.45 -31.48 -61.31
N ASP A 836 -12.14 -30.27 -61.77
CA ASP A 836 -12.01 -29.94 -63.19
C ASP A 836 -10.57 -29.57 -63.56
N LEU A 837 -9.86 -30.51 -64.19
CA LEU A 837 -8.49 -30.36 -64.67
C LEU A 837 -8.45 -30.06 -66.19
N SER A 838 -9.47 -29.40 -66.76
CA SER A 838 -9.47 -29.11 -68.20
C SER A 838 -8.25 -28.26 -68.60
N ASN A 839 -7.56 -28.70 -69.65
CA ASN A 839 -6.28 -28.16 -70.14
C ASN A 839 -5.12 -28.13 -69.10
N ALA A 840 -5.21 -28.86 -67.98
CA ALA A 840 -4.11 -28.91 -67.00
C ALA A 840 -2.89 -29.70 -67.52
N VAL A 841 -1.70 -29.35 -67.05
CA VAL A 841 -0.43 -29.99 -67.44
C VAL A 841 0.13 -30.81 -66.28
N LEU A 842 0.03 -32.13 -66.36
CA LEU A 842 0.45 -33.08 -65.32
C LEU A 842 1.76 -33.81 -65.68
N THR A 843 2.74 -33.10 -66.25
CA THR A 843 4.04 -33.68 -66.61
C THR A 843 4.87 -33.94 -65.36
N GLY A 844 5.30 -35.19 -65.13
CA GLY A 844 6.08 -35.56 -63.95
C GLY A 844 5.27 -35.70 -62.66
N THR A 845 3.96 -35.43 -62.69
CA THR A 845 3.07 -35.50 -61.52
C THR A 845 2.97 -36.92 -60.96
N ILE A 846 3.11 -37.11 -59.66
CA ILE A 846 2.91 -38.40 -58.97
C ILE A 846 1.45 -38.49 -58.51
N LEU A 847 0.74 -39.55 -58.88
CA LEU A 847 -0.69 -39.76 -58.58
C LEU A 847 -0.97 -41.06 -57.80
N THR A 848 0.03 -41.59 -57.11
CA THR A 848 -0.04 -42.86 -56.36
C THR A 848 -1.20 -42.86 -55.35
N GLY A 849 -2.23 -43.66 -55.60
CA GLY A 849 -3.40 -43.76 -54.70
C GLY A 849 -4.37 -42.57 -54.72
N ALA A 850 -4.19 -41.60 -55.63
CA ALA A 850 -5.12 -40.48 -55.77
C ALA A 850 -6.52 -40.94 -56.23
N ASN A 851 -7.59 -40.30 -55.73
CA ASN A 851 -8.95 -40.52 -56.19
C ASN A 851 -9.37 -39.44 -57.19
N LEU A 852 -9.63 -39.81 -58.45
CA LEU A 852 -10.11 -38.91 -59.52
C LEU A 852 -11.54 -39.23 -59.98
N ASP A 853 -12.38 -39.82 -59.11
CA ASP A 853 -13.77 -40.16 -59.43
C ASP A 853 -14.56 -38.93 -59.92
N ASN A 854 -15.14 -39.04 -61.12
CA ASN A 854 -15.86 -37.96 -61.81
C ASN A 854 -15.03 -36.70 -62.13
N ALA A 855 -13.70 -36.74 -62.08
CA ALA A 855 -12.85 -35.62 -62.47
C ALA A 855 -12.91 -35.35 -63.99
N VAL A 856 -12.90 -34.07 -64.39
CA VAL A 856 -12.93 -33.64 -65.80
C VAL A 856 -11.50 -33.45 -66.31
N LEU A 857 -11.09 -34.23 -67.32
CA LEU A 857 -9.71 -34.26 -67.84
C LEU A 857 -9.61 -33.75 -69.31
N THR A 858 -10.56 -32.91 -69.74
CA THR A 858 -10.65 -32.45 -71.14
C THR A 858 -9.39 -31.70 -71.57
N ASN A 859 -8.67 -32.23 -72.57
CA ASN A 859 -7.38 -31.72 -73.07
C ASN A 859 -6.23 -31.68 -72.03
N ALA A 860 -6.32 -32.42 -70.93
CA ALA A 860 -5.23 -32.50 -69.96
C ALA A 860 -4.00 -33.22 -70.56
N ILE A 861 -2.78 -32.78 -70.20
CA ILE A 861 -1.53 -33.46 -70.58
C ILE A 861 -1.15 -34.44 -69.46
N LEU A 862 -1.29 -35.74 -69.72
CA LEU A 862 -1.24 -36.81 -68.70
C LEU A 862 0.11 -37.56 -68.65
N ASN A 863 1.23 -36.83 -68.74
CA ASN A 863 2.59 -37.39 -68.68
C ASN A 863 3.02 -37.64 -67.21
N CYS A 864 2.19 -38.35 -66.45
CA CYS A 864 2.29 -38.53 -65.01
C CYS A 864 2.77 -39.94 -64.59
N PHE A 865 2.95 -40.16 -63.29
CA PHE A 865 3.41 -41.43 -62.71
C PHE A 865 2.35 -42.10 -61.82
N ASP A 866 2.40 -43.43 -61.78
CA ASP A 866 1.74 -44.30 -60.79
C ASP A 866 0.21 -44.22 -60.65
N HIS A 867 -0.51 -43.82 -61.71
CA HIS A 867 -1.98 -43.90 -61.78
C HIS A 867 -2.49 -44.38 -63.16
N PRO A 868 -3.62 -45.13 -63.23
CA PRO A 868 -4.12 -45.71 -64.50
C PRO A 868 -4.47 -44.74 -65.63
N ILE A 869 -4.60 -43.43 -65.35
CA ILE A 869 -4.86 -42.40 -66.37
C ILE A 869 -3.60 -41.92 -67.09
N CYS A 870 -2.41 -42.22 -66.55
CA CYS A 870 -1.15 -41.69 -67.06
C CYS A 870 -0.74 -42.38 -68.37
N ILE A 871 -0.29 -41.56 -69.32
CA ILE A 871 0.17 -42.00 -70.64
C ILE A 871 1.68 -42.27 -70.55
N LYS A 872 2.10 -43.45 -71.04
CA LYS A 872 3.49 -43.90 -71.07
C LYS A 872 4.26 -43.39 -72.29
#